data_AF-A0A9J6CNV6-F1
#
_entry.id   AF-A0A9J6CNV6-F1
#
_cell.length_a   1.000
_cell.length_b   1.000
_cell.length_c   1.000
_cell.angle_alpha   90.00
_cell.angle_beta   90.00
_cell.angle_gamma   90.00
#
_symmetry.space_group_name_H-M   'P 1'
#
loop_
_entity.id
_entity.type
_entity.pdbx_description
1 polymer ?
#
loop_
_entity_poly.entity_id
_entity_poly.type
_entity_poly.pdbx_seq_one_letter_code
_entity_poly.pdbx_strand_id
1 'polypeptide(L)'
;MSSRAKYILKLGSVIGSTTLISWTIYESYGVYRILRKPLNTNCLEQRNKAEYIYLKHNFLREPVRDFLNEFFQEETKIYSFLYNFKKKMTFTRLEYALKTLRVAKHASTDDHFIRRKAIRNLASAKLDELDDWEFDFLAQYVNASTAICLARNNCNPKLIRKPREFGNLKTNFDIVSNVKALMDLLKDHKCVKFILETTSAFESLTDHDMETSLHEMHNDETEHIFQSLDHFLHLTTKPELCLKIAENNGLEILLDIYKNFKDHIDIKMVLSKIITNMSASNSDEILDYYFKSGWVYLLSKWQTDEDLRIQVSASTSLNNLDKFDSNRFLYKPKLYPLYPRNKTNDKPEMDLLFVHGLLGGIWITWRVQKDKDMLKFNDNDNDKDLPQIYDDNLKNSFFQEEAVFRNEKIVQMEPNTTTRILTITEQTTKNVLKAINEMAEENLSVEDLKLTRKILKHLVKKINEQKYSYCWPLDWLPSQFPNIRILGLQYESSLSYWTSKVCTCENNKRTLKNISLDYLERLKDAGIGQREIIWVCHSMGGLIVKYIINLALDSEDQEIRKIGENSRGIVFLGVPHRGSIISKLSRQTSLLWPTVEVKDLEENSKELLKLNEQFLENILSMKKPLEVVSIAEGSSTKIFQNIKLHIVPITSAYLGYGDFYISHENHLNLSKPLSQNSFIYLTVVNLIEKILKQTKNS
;
A
#
# COMPACT_ATOMS: atom_id res chain seq x y z
N MET A 1 10.69 78.36 60.38
CA MET A 1 10.68 76.88 60.49
C MET A 1 12.11 76.41 60.70
N SER A 2 12.38 75.69 61.81
CA SER A 2 13.73 75.35 62.27
C SER A 2 14.42 74.31 61.37
N SER A 3 15.75 74.26 61.42
CA SER A 3 16.61 73.33 60.65
C SER A 3 16.15 71.86 60.70
N ARG A 4 15.55 71.44 61.83
CA ARG A 4 14.96 70.10 61.98
C ARG A 4 13.79 69.81 61.03
N ALA A 5 12.95 70.79 60.72
CA ALA A 5 11.81 70.62 59.82
C ALA A 5 12.25 70.36 58.36
N LYS A 6 13.33 71.00 57.90
CA LYS A 6 13.90 70.76 56.55
C LYS A 6 14.55 69.39 56.44
N TYR A 7 15.17 68.89 57.50
CA TYR A 7 15.78 67.56 57.52
C TYR A 7 14.72 66.44 57.51
N ILE A 8 13.64 66.62 58.28
CA ILE A 8 12.50 65.68 58.30
C ILE A 8 11.78 65.66 56.95
N LEU A 9 11.60 66.82 56.29
CA LEU A 9 11.03 66.88 54.94
C LEU A 9 11.93 66.21 53.89
N LYS A 10 13.26 66.37 53.99
CA LYS A 10 14.20 65.66 53.09
C LYS A 10 14.18 64.15 53.32
N LEU A 11 14.20 63.68 54.56
CA LEU A 11 14.10 62.24 54.86
C LEU A 11 12.77 61.65 54.39
N GLY A 12 11.66 62.37 54.62
CA GLY A 12 10.34 61.99 54.12
C GLY A 12 10.29 61.90 52.59
N SER A 13 10.96 62.82 51.89
CA SER A 13 11.02 62.79 50.41
C SER A 13 11.83 61.61 49.86
N VAL A 14 12.90 61.20 50.55
CA VAL A 14 13.75 60.06 50.15
C VAL A 14 13.08 58.72 50.46
N ILE A 15 12.39 58.61 51.59
CA ILE A 15 11.59 57.42 51.94
C ILE A 15 10.38 57.30 51.00
N GLY A 16 9.74 58.43 50.65
CA GLY A 16 8.65 58.46 49.69
C GLY A 16 9.08 58.05 48.28
N SER A 17 10.24 58.50 47.81
CA SER A 17 10.74 58.13 46.48
C SER A 17 11.18 56.68 46.39
N THR A 18 11.87 56.16 47.42
CA THR A 18 12.30 54.74 47.45
C THR A 18 11.13 53.76 47.56
N THR A 19 10.09 54.09 48.30
CA THR A 19 8.86 53.28 48.37
C THR A 19 8.10 53.32 47.05
N LEU A 20 8.01 54.49 46.39
CA LEU A 20 7.36 54.60 45.08
C LEU A 20 8.09 53.79 44.00
N ILE A 21 9.43 53.81 43.99
CA ILE A 21 10.26 53.01 43.06
C ILE A 21 10.10 51.51 43.34
N SER A 22 10.07 51.11 44.61
CA SER A 22 9.88 49.70 44.97
C SER A 22 8.48 49.21 44.57
N TRP A 23 7.46 50.06 44.71
CA TRP A 23 6.10 49.74 44.30
C TRP A 23 5.97 49.66 42.77
N THR A 24 6.58 50.59 42.02
CA THR A 24 6.56 50.50 40.54
C THR A 24 7.33 49.30 40.02
N ILE A 25 8.44 48.90 40.63
CA ILE A 25 9.15 47.66 40.30
C ILE A 25 8.28 46.44 40.61
N TYR A 26 7.58 46.44 41.75
CA TYR A 26 6.68 45.35 42.13
C TYR A 26 5.50 45.20 41.16
N GLU A 27 4.85 46.30 40.78
CA GLU A 27 3.78 46.33 39.77
C GLU A 27 4.31 45.90 38.39
N SER A 28 5.49 46.38 37.98
CA SER A 28 6.14 45.98 36.73
C SER A 28 6.44 44.47 36.70
N TYR A 29 6.90 43.91 37.83
CA TYR A 29 7.15 42.48 37.98
C TYR A 29 5.85 41.67 38.01
N GLY A 30 4.78 42.20 38.62
CA GLY A 30 3.43 41.63 38.59
C GLY A 30 2.87 41.54 37.17
N VAL A 31 2.99 42.63 36.40
CA VAL A 31 2.60 42.70 34.98
C VAL A 31 3.46 41.75 34.14
N TYR A 32 4.78 41.72 34.34
CA TYR A 32 5.68 40.77 33.69
C TYR A 32 5.30 39.32 33.99
N ARG A 33 4.94 39.00 35.24
CA ARG A 33 4.49 37.65 35.65
C ARG A 33 3.13 37.29 35.05
N ILE A 34 2.23 38.25 34.85
CA ILE A 34 0.95 38.04 34.18
C ILE A 34 1.15 37.82 32.67
N LEU A 35 2.04 38.59 32.03
CA LEU A 35 2.41 38.43 30.62
C LEU A 35 3.18 37.12 30.35
N ARG A 36 3.88 36.59 31.36
CA ARG A 36 4.63 35.33 31.30
C ARG A 36 3.86 34.12 31.81
N LYS A 37 2.63 34.27 32.32
CA LYS A 37 1.69 33.15 32.28
C LYS A 37 1.61 32.74 30.82
N PRO A 38 1.63 31.45 30.48
CA PRO A 38 1.45 31.04 29.11
C PRO A 38 0.10 31.62 28.67
N LEU A 39 0.15 32.73 27.92
CA LEU A 39 -0.89 33.06 26.96
C LEU A 39 -1.16 31.72 26.29
N ASN A 40 -2.40 31.24 26.38
CA ASN A 40 -2.78 29.97 25.79
C ASN A 40 -2.39 30.05 24.31
N THR A 41 -1.20 29.56 23.94
CA THR A 41 -0.64 29.68 22.59
C THR A 41 -1.44 28.84 21.62
N ASN A 42 -2.30 27.96 22.13
CA ASN A 42 -3.35 27.29 21.37
C ASN A 42 -4.19 28.28 20.56
N CYS A 43 -4.39 29.53 20.98
CA CYS A 43 -5.13 30.53 20.19
C CYS A 43 -4.39 30.92 18.90
N LEU A 44 -3.05 30.99 18.94
CA LEU A 44 -2.19 31.36 17.81
C LEU A 44 -1.84 30.13 16.96
N GLU A 45 -1.65 28.96 17.57
CA GLU A 45 -1.53 27.68 16.86
C GLU A 45 -2.84 27.25 16.17
N GLN A 46 -4.00 27.61 16.74
CA GLN A 46 -5.29 27.45 16.04
C GLN A 46 -5.47 28.44 14.89
N ARG A 47 -4.90 29.66 14.97
CA ARG A 47 -4.94 30.63 13.86
C ARG A 47 -4.17 30.14 12.64
N ASN A 48 -3.06 29.43 12.82
CA ASN A 48 -2.32 28.82 11.72
C ASN A 48 -3.06 27.62 11.05
N LYS A 49 -4.23 27.21 11.57
CA LYS A 49 -4.96 26.05 11.05
C LYS A 49 -6.09 26.39 10.07
N ALA A 50 -6.56 27.64 9.98
CA ALA A 50 -7.67 28.00 9.09
C ALA A 50 -7.40 29.27 8.28
N GLU A 51 -6.86 29.11 7.07
CA GLU A 51 -6.92 30.12 6.01
C GLU A 51 -7.89 29.62 4.94
N TYR A 52 -9.19 29.78 5.20
CA TYR A 52 -10.14 29.81 4.12
C TYR A 52 -10.05 31.21 3.50
N ILE A 53 -9.70 31.31 2.22
CA ILE A 53 -9.98 32.55 1.51
C ILE A 53 -11.50 32.60 1.34
N TYR A 54 -12.16 33.45 2.11
CA TYR A 54 -13.60 33.66 2.03
C TYR A 54 -13.92 34.39 0.72
N LEU A 55 -14.05 33.62 -0.36
CA LEU A 55 -14.40 34.19 -1.66
C LEU A 55 -15.93 34.26 -1.76
N LYS A 56 -16.46 35.48 -1.55
CA LYS A 56 -17.83 35.82 -1.93
C LYS A 56 -17.93 35.80 -3.46
N HIS A 57 -18.18 34.64 -4.05
CA HIS A 57 -18.48 34.54 -5.48
C HIS A 57 -20.00 34.60 -5.71
N ASN A 58 -20.47 35.42 -6.65
CA ASN A 58 -21.90 35.64 -6.91
C ASN A 58 -22.68 34.35 -7.23
N PHE A 59 -22.04 33.35 -7.86
CA PHE A 59 -22.63 32.05 -8.20
C PHE A 59 -22.96 31.16 -6.98
N LEU A 60 -22.40 31.44 -5.80
CA LEU A 60 -22.74 30.72 -4.56
C LEU A 60 -24.12 31.12 -4.00
N ARG A 61 -24.80 32.11 -4.59
CA ARG A 61 -26.12 32.61 -4.14
C ARG A 61 -27.31 31.84 -4.72
N GLU A 62 -27.14 31.12 -5.84
CA GLU A 62 -28.24 30.35 -6.46
C GLU A 62 -28.65 29.15 -5.57
N PRO A 63 -29.96 28.84 -5.43
CA PRO A 63 -30.42 27.66 -4.70
C PRO A 63 -29.97 26.36 -5.39
N VAL A 64 -29.38 25.42 -4.63
CA VAL A 64 -28.92 24.11 -5.17
C VAL A 64 -30.08 23.32 -5.80
N ARG A 65 -31.30 23.50 -5.29
CA ARG A 65 -32.50 22.77 -5.71
C ARG A 65 -32.93 23.08 -7.15
N ASP A 66 -32.77 24.32 -7.60
CA ASP A 66 -33.14 24.74 -8.95
C ASP A 66 -32.18 24.14 -10.00
N PHE A 67 -30.89 24.06 -9.65
CA PHE A 67 -29.87 23.38 -10.46
C PHE A 67 -30.10 21.85 -10.51
N LEU A 68 -30.48 21.22 -9.39
CA LEU A 68 -30.76 19.78 -9.34
C LEU A 68 -31.91 19.38 -10.28
N ASN A 69 -32.99 20.15 -10.30
CA ASN A 69 -34.13 19.89 -11.19
C ASN A 69 -33.74 20.02 -12.67
N GLU A 70 -32.82 20.93 -13.02
CA GLU A 70 -32.39 21.18 -14.39
C GLU A 70 -31.31 20.20 -14.90
N PHE A 71 -30.55 19.55 -14.00
CA PHE A 71 -29.45 18.61 -14.33
C PHE A 71 -29.82 17.13 -14.20
N PHE A 72 -30.80 16.80 -13.36
CA PHE A 72 -31.16 15.42 -13.04
C PHE A 72 -32.52 14.97 -13.60
N GLN A 73 -33.27 15.85 -14.28
CA GLN A 73 -34.40 15.43 -15.10
C GLN A 73 -33.92 14.69 -16.37
N GLU A 74 -34.27 13.40 -16.40
CA GLU A 74 -34.49 12.49 -17.54
C GLU A 74 -33.36 11.60 -18.10
N GLU A 75 -33.69 10.30 -18.08
CA GLU A 75 -32.94 9.13 -18.55
C GLU A 75 -33.05 8.89 -20.07
N THR A 76 -32.64 9.83 -20.92
CA THR A 76 -32.52 9.51 -22.36
C THR A 76 -31.16 9.88 -22.95
N LYS A 77 -30.47 8.85 -23.47
CA LYS A 77 -29.15 8.94 -24.13
C LYS A 77 -29.10 9.93 -25.29
N ILE A 78 -30.26 10.29 -25.85
CA ILE A 78 -30.40 11.17 -27.02
C ILE A 78 -30.49 12.65 -26.57
N TYR A 79 -31.06 12.94 -25.40
CA TYR A 79 -31.12 14.29 -24.85
C TYR A 79 -29.80 14.74 -24.22
N SER A 80 -28.98 13.85 -23.64
CA SER A 80 -27.66 14.26 -23.12
C SER A 80 -26.73 14.76 -24.23
N PHE A 81 -26.88 14.26 -25.46
CA PHE A 81 -26.10 14.72 -26.61
C PHE A 81 -26.59 16.09 -27.13
N LEU A 82 -27.91 16.29 -27.23
CA LEU A 82 -28.53 17.53 -27.72
C LEU A 82 -28.53 18.67 -26.67
N TYR A 83 -28.68 18.34 -25.39
CA TYR A 83 -28.63 19.30 -24.27
C TYR A 83 -27.19 19.73 -23.95
N ASN A 84 -26.21 18.81 -24.05
CA ASN A 84 -24.78 19.16 -23.97
C ASN A 84 -24.34 20.10 -25.11
N PHE A 85 -25.01 20.06 -26.27
CA PHE A 85 -24.65 20.93 -27.40
C PHE A 85 -25.17 22.37 -27.20
N LYS A 86 -26.34 22.55 -26.57
CA LYS A 86 -26.97 23.86 -26.38
C LYS A 86 -26.46 24.65 -25.16
N LYS A 87 -26.00 23.96 -24.09
CA LYS A 87 -25.49 24.61 -22.85
C LYS A 87 -23.96 24.71 -22.75
N LYS A 88 -23.21 23.99 -23.61
CA LYS A 88 -21.76 24.24 -23.82
C LYS A 88 -21.46 25.69 -24.21
N MET A 89 -22.47 26.39 -24.72
CA MET A 89 -22.41 27.79 -25.13
C MET A 89 -22.73 28.79 -24.01
N THR A 90 -23.21 28.38 -22.83
CA THR A 90 -23.67 29.30 -21.77
C THR A 90 -22.97 29.18 -20.41
N PHE A 91 -22.22 28.12 -20.13
CA PHE A 91 -21.46 27.98 -18.87
C PHE A 91 -19.95 27.86 -19.12
N THR A 92 -19.15 28.55 -18.31
CA THR A 92 -17.70 28.29 -18.26
C THR A 92 -17.42 26.92 -17.62
N ARG A 93 -16.31 26.28 -17.98
CA ARG A 93 -15.92 24.98 -17.39
C ARG A 93 -15.78 25.06 -15.86
N LEU A 94 -15.25 26.20 -15.38
CA LEU A 94 -15.15 26.51 -13.95
C LEU A 94 -16.52 26.53 -13.28
N GLU A 95 -17.52 27.15 -13.90
CA GLU A 95 -18.87 27.22 -13.36
C GLU A 95 -19.53 25.85 -13.29
N TYR A 96 -19.37 25.02 -14.33
CA TYR A 96 -19.82 23.64 -14.32
C TYR A 96 -19.17 22.84 -13.18
N ALA A 97 -17.85 22.95 -13.01
CA ALA A 97 -17.11 22.25 -11.97
C ALA A 97 -17.57 22.68 -10.57
N LEU A 98 -17.71 24.00 -10.35
CA LEU A 98 -18.14 24.56 -9.08
C LEU A 98 -19.57 24.14 -8.72
N LYS A 99 -20.52 24.21 -9.67
CA LYS A 99 -21.92 23.81 -9.44
C LYS A 99 -22.01 22.30 -9.15
N THR A 100 -21.26 21.48 -9.86
CA THR A 100 -21.25 20.02 -9.64
C THR A 100 -20.59 19.66 -8.30
N LEU A 101 -19.51 20.34 -7.90
CA LEU A 101 -18.90 20.18 -6.57
C LEU A 101 -19.83 20.62 -5.45
N ARG A 102 -20.62 21.68 -5.66
CA ARG A 102 -21.64 22.12 -4.71
C ARG A 102 -22.70 21.06 -4.47
N VAL A 103 -23.17 20.40 -5.53
CA VAL A 103 -24.06 19.24 -5.41
C VAL A 103 -23.38 18.12 -4.64
N ALA A 104 -22.14 17.75 -5.00
CA ALA A 104 -21.42 16.67 -4.31
C ALA A 104 -21.21 16.94 -2.82
N LYS A 105 -20.99 18.20 -2.43
CA LYS A 105 -20.75 18.64 -1.04
C LYS A 105 -22.02 18.68 -0.19
N HIS A 106 -23.13 19.19 -0.74
CA HIS A 106 -24.36 19.49 0.00
C HIS A 106 -25.49 18.48 -0.20
N ALA A 107 -25.35 17.52 -1.12
CA ALA A 107 -26.28 16.39 -1.20
C ALA A 107 -26.36 15.70 0.16
N SER A 108 -27.57 15.60 0.71
CA SER A 108 -27.85 14.94 1.98
C SER A 108 -27.36 13.49 1.95
N THR A 109 -27.03 12.95 3.12
CA THR A 109 -26.66 11.53 3.27
C THR A 109 -27.67 10.59 2.63
N ASP A 110 -28.96 10.93 2.63
CA ASP A 110 -30.00 10.09 2.04
C ASP A 110 -30.02 10.07 0.50
N ASP A 111 -29.30 10.99 -0.17
CA ASP A 111 -29.23 11.09 -1.62
C ASP A 111 -27.85 10.72 -2.18
N HIS A 112 -27.37 9.55 -1.75
CA HIS A 112 -26.10 8.96 -2.20
C HIS A 112 -26.01 8.85 -3.73
N PHE A 113 -27.15 8.69 -4.42
CA PHE A 113 -27.20 8.59 -5.88
C PHE A 113 -26.83 9.90 -6.57
N ILE A 114 -27.44 11.03 -6.19
CA ILE A 114 -27.13 12.34 -6.76
C ILE A 114 -25.68 12.70 -6.52
N ARG A 115 -25.18 12.50 -5.29
CA ARG A 115 -23.78 12.74 -4.94
C ARG A 115 -22.83 11.92 -5.83
N ARG A 116 -23.10 10.63 -5.98
CA ARG A 116 -22.27 9.72 -6.80
C ARG A 116 -22.28 10.13 -8.27
N LYS A 117 -23.44 10.51 -8.80
CA LYS A 117 -23.58 10.98 -10.19
C LYS A 117 -22.82 12.30 -10.40
N ALA A 118 -22.87 13.25 -9.45
CA ALA A 118 -22.10 14.48 -9.51
C ALA A 118 -20.58 14.22 -9.54
N ILE A 119 -20.07 13.34 -8.68
CA ILE A 119 -18.64 12.97 -8.66
C ILE A 119 -18.20 12.30 -9.96
N ARG A 120 -19.00 11.39 -10.52
CA ARG A 120 -18.71 10.77 -11.82
C ARG A 120 -18.68 11.79 -12.96
N ASN A 121 -19.63 12.70 -12.95
CA ASN A 121 -19.70 13.77 -13.95
C ASN A 121 -18.44 14.66 -13.90
N LEU A 122 -17.93 14.96 -12.71
CA LEU A 122 -16.65 15.65 -12.53
C LEU A 122 -15.46 14.82 -13.01
N ALA A 123 -15.43 13.52 -12.71
CA ALA A 123 -14.38 12.61 -13.17
C ALA A 123 -14.33 12.52 -14.71
N SER A 124 -15.50 12.52 -15.36
CA SER A 124 -15.62 12.44 -16.81
C SER A 124 -15.45 13.78 -17.53
N ALA A 125 -15.45 14.90 -16.80
CA ALA A 125 -15.36 16.22 -17.39
C ALA A 125 -13.93 16.47 -17.87
N LYS A 126 -13.80 16.98 -19.10
CA LYS A 126 -12.51 17.51 -19.60
C LYS A 126 -12.23 18.84 -18.89
N LEU A 127 -11.49 18.76 -17.78
CA LEU A 127 -11.06 19.90 -16.98
C LEU A 127 -9.62 20.33 -17.31
N ASP A 128 -8.99 19.74 -18.32
CA ASP A 128 -7.57 19.96 -18.67
C ASP A 128 -7.25 21.40 -19.12
N GLU A 129 -8.28 22.16 -19.50
CA GLU A 129 -8.16 23.56 -19.92
C GLU A 129 -8.37 24.57 -18.77
N LEU A 130 -8.50 24.11 -17.52
CA LEU A 130 -8.54 25.00 -16.35
C LEU A 130 -7.13 25.44 -15.94
N ASP A 131 -7.01 26.69 -15.52
CA ASP A 131 -5.78 27.25 -14.98
C ASP A 131 -5.49 26.72 -13.56
N ASP A 132 -4.23 26.81 -13.12
CA ASP A 132 -3.83 26.35 -11.78
C ASP A 132 -4.58 27.09 -10.65
N TRP A 133 -4.86 28.38 -10.81
CA TRP A 133 -5.62 29.15 -9.83
C TRP A 133 -7.10 28.71 -9.75
N GLU A 134 -7.67 28.27 -10.88
CA GLU A 134 -9.04 27.74 -10.94
C GLU A 134 -9.12 26.41 -10.19
N PHE A 135 -8.11 25.55 -10.36
CA PHE A 135 -8.00 24.32 -9.58
C PHE A 135 -7.82 24.60 -8.09
N ASP A 136 -6.92 25.51 -7.71
CA ASP A 136 -6.69 25.87 -6.31
C ASP A 136 -7.95 26.52 -5.69
N PHE A 137 -8.74 27.23 -6.48
CA PHE A 137 -10.06 27.74 -6.08
C PHE A 137 -11.07 26.60 -5.84
N LEU A 138 -11.20 25.66 -6.77
CA LEU A 138 -12.11 24.52 -6.63
C LEU A 138 -11.70 23.63 -5.45
N ALA A 139 -10.40 23.38 -5.26
CA ALA A 139 -9.86 22.54 -4.20
C ALA A 139 -10.15 23.11 -2.80
N GLN A 140 -10.23 24.44 -2.64
CA GLN A 140 -10.63 25.07 -1.38
C GLN A 140 -12.10 24.79 -1.02
N TYR A 141 -12.95 24.52 -2.02
CA TYR A 141 -14.36 24.25 -1.80
C TYR A 141 -14.64 22.80 -1.36
N VAL A 142 -13.73 21.88 -1.71
CA VAL A 142 -13.83 20.43 -1.45
C VAL A 142 -13.68 20.13 0.04
N ASN A 143 -14.57 19.30 0.59
CA ASN A 143 -14.42 18.74 1.94
C ASN A 143 -13.77 17.35 1.91
N ALA A 144 -13.36 16.83 3.07
CA ALA A 144 -12.63 15.56 3.17
C ALA A 144 -13.37 14.38 2.50
N SER A 145 -14.69 14.30 2.69
CA SER A 145 -15.53 13.25 2.12
C SER A 145 -15.72 13.36 0.59
N THR A 146 -15.70 14.57 0.04
CA THR A 146 -15.72 14.76 -1.42
C THR A 146 -14.33 14.49 -2.00
N ALA A 147 -13.26 14.92 -1.34
CA ALA A 147 -11.89 14.67 -1.75
C ALA A 147 -11.59 13.18 -1.92
N ILE A 148 -11.98 12.35 -0.94
CA ILE A 148 -11.76 10.91 -1.00
C ILE A 148 -12.54 10.25 -2.15
N CYS A 149 -13.77 10.69 -2.38
CA CYS A 149 -14.57 10.22 -3.49
C CYS A 149 -14.00 10.62 -4.86
N LEU A 150 -13.50 11.85 -5.00
CA LEU A 150 -12.84 12.33 -6.22
C LEU A 150 -11.59 11.49 -6.51
N ALA A 151 -10.75 11.24 -5.50
CA ALA A 151 -9.56 10.40 -5.62
C ALA A 151 -9.92 8.98 -6.09
N ARG A 152 -10.91 8.33 -5.44
CA ARG A 152 -11.33 6.96 -5.81
C ARG A 152 -11.97 6.82 -7.20
N ASN A 153 -12.38 7.93 -7.82
CA ASN A 153 -12.91 7.96 -9.19
C ASN A 153 -11.86 8.44 -10.20
N ASN A 154 -10.57 8.48 -9.85
CA ASN A 154 -9.46 8.95 -10.69
C ASN A 154 -9.70 10.34 -11.29
N CYS A 155 -10.31 11.24 -10.53
CA CYS A 155 -10.41 12.64 -10.93
C CYS A 155 -9.02 13.28 -10.96
N ASN A 156 -8.87 14.39 -11.68
CA ASN A 156 -7.65 15.18 -11.66
C ASN A 156 -7.25 15.54 -10.21
N PRO A 157 -6.07 15.12 -9.72
CA PRO A 157 -5.66 15.36 -8.34
C PRO A 157 -5.63 16.84 -7.95
N LYS A 158 -5.50 17.77 -8.91
CA LYS A 158 -5.52 19.22 -8.66
C LYS A 158 -6.85 19.72 -8.08
N LEU A 159 -7.95 18.97 -8.21
CA LEU A 159 -9.21 19.26 -7.53
C LEU A 159 -9.18 18.99 -6.02
N ILE A 160 -8.14 18.32 -5.53
CA ILE A 160 -7.93 18.00 -4.13
C ILE A 160 -6.87 18.95 -3.58
N ARG A 161 -7.08 19.43 -2.35
CA ARG A 161 -6.17 20.34 -1.69
C ARG A 161 -4.76 19.75 -1.59
N LYS A 162 -3.78 20.44 -2.18
CA LYS A 162 -2.35 20.09 -2.11
C LYS A 162 -1.86 20.18 -0.66
N PRO A 163 -0.86 19.36 -0.27
CA PRO A 163 -0.14 19.54 0.99
C PRO A 163 0.41 20.96 1.08
N ARG A 164 0.52 21.48 2.32
CA ARG A 164 1.11 22.81 2.52
C ARG A 164 2.60 22.75 2.17
N GLU A 165 3.00 23.54 1.18
CA GLU A 165 4.41 23.69 0.77
C GLU A 165 5.09 24.90 1.45
N PHE A 166 4.39 25.66 2.30
CA PHE A 166 4.97 26.83 2.97
C PHE A 166 5.94 26.42 4.10
N GLY A 167 7.22 26.75 3.92
CA GLY A 167 8.31 26.58 4.89
C GLY A 167 9.57 25.99 4.25
N ASN A 168 10.75 26.33 4.76
CA ASN A 168 12.00 25.65 4.38
C ASN A 168 11.87 24.14 4.67
N LEU A 169 12.50 23.31 3.83
CA LEU A 169 12.66 21.89 4.12
C LEU A 169 13.27 21.75 5.52
N LYS A 170 12.63 20.96 6.39
CA LYS A 170 13.18 20.68 7.72
C LYS A 170 14.46 19.88 7.57
N THR A 171 15.42 20.11 8.46
CA THR A 171 16.63 19.28 8.47
C THR A 171 16.29 17.86 8.92
N ASN A 172 17.14 16.88 8.58
CA ASN A 172 16.94 15.50 9.04
C ASN A 172 16.95 15.43 10.58
N PHE A 173 17.81 16.22 11.22
CA PHE A 173 17.83 16.40 12.67
C PHE A 173 16.48 16.86 13.23
N ASP A 174 15.87 17.90 12.65
CA ASP A 174 14.55 18.39 13.08
C ASP A 174 13.47 17.32 12.93
N ILE A 175 13.53 16.54 11.85
CA ILE A 175 12.60 15.44 11.62
C ILE A 175 12.75 14.38 12.72
N VAL A 176 13.97 13.89 12.96
CA VAL A 176 14.24 12.85 13.98
C VAL A 176 13.88 13.35 15.38
N SER A 177 14.16 14.63 15.69
CA SER A 177 13.75 15.27 16.94
C SER A 177 12.22 15.30 17.11
N ASN A 178 11.48 15.63 16.05
CA ASN A 178 10.01 15.57 16.06
C ASN A 178 9.49 14.12 16.22
N VAL A 179 10.16 13.13 15.60
CA VAL A 179 9.83 11.72 15.83
C VAL A 179 10.02 11.36 17.30
N LYS A 180 11.15 11.71 17.90
CA LYS A 180 11.41 11.46 19.33
C LYS A 180 10.34 12.10 20.22
N ALA A 181 10.00 13.37 19.98
CA ALA A 181 8.96 14.07 20.72
C ALA A 181 7.60 13.37 20.62
N LEU A 182 7.24 12.86 19.44
CA LEU A 182 6.03 12.04 19.26
C LEU A 182 6.11 10.73 20.05
N MET A 183 7.25 10.03 20.02
CA MET A 183 7.43 8.79 20.78
C MET A 183 7.34 9.04 22.30
N ASP A 184 7.89 10.15 22.79
CA ASP A 184 7.80 10.55 24.20
C ASP A 184 6.34 10.79 24.67
N LEU A 185 5.47 11.27 23.78
CA LEU A 185 4.02 11.40 24.04
C LEU A 185 3.28 10.06 24.08
N LEU A 186 3.80 9.05 23.38
CA LEU A 186 3.19 7.71 23.26
C LEU A 186 3.86 6.65 24.17
N LYS A 187 4.75 7.08 25.07
CA LYS A 187 5.61 6.23 25.91
C LYS A 187 4.86 5.21 26.79
N ASP A 188 3.58 5.44 27.07
CA ASP A 188 2.77 4.54 27.88
C ASP A 188 2.56 3.17 27.20
N HIS A 189 2.73 3.10 25.88
CA HIS A 189 2.60 1.86 25.13
C HIS A 189 3.89 1.04 25.17
N LYS A 190 3.76 -0.28 25.42
CA LYS A 190 4.91 -1.21 25.56
C LYS A 190 5.86 -1.19 24.37
N CYS A 191 5.34 -1.13 23.14
CA CYS A 191 6.15 -1.05 21.92
C CYS A 191 6.94 0.26 21.82
N VAL A 192 6.33 1.38 22.23
CA VAL A 192 6.97 2.70 22.16
C VAL A 192 8.08 2.79 23.21
N LYS A 193 7.81 2.29 24.42
CA LYS A 193 8.84 2.17 25.46
C LYS A 193 10.03 1.33 25.00
N PHE A 194 9.76 0.18 24.37
CA PHE A 194 10.82 -0.66 23.79
C PHE A 194 11.64 0.10 22.74
N ILE A 195 10.99 0.84 21.83
CA ILE A 195 11.66 1.66 20.82
C ILE A 195 12.55 2.72 21.50
N LEU A 196 12.00 3.50 22.43
CA LEU A 196 12.76 4.52 23.17
C LEU A 196 13.99 3.97 23.90
N GLU A 197 13.93 2.73 24.39
CA GLU A 197 15.03 2.04 25.08
C GLU A 197 16.04 1.34 24.14
N THR A 198 15.75 1.24 22.84
CA THR A 198 16.56 0.45 21.89
C THR A 198 17.10 1.23 20.70
N THR A 199 16.61 2.44 20.47
CA THR A 199 17.01 3.30 19.34
C THR A 199 18.20 4.19 19.70
N SER A 200 19.36 3.94 19.08
CA SER A 200 20.56 4.78 19.23
C SER A 200 20.37 6.21 18.72
N ALA A 201 19.52 6.42 17.70
CA ALA A 201 19.20 7.75 17.16
C ALA A 201 18.58 8.73 18.17
N PHE A 202 18.06 8.23 19.30
CA PHE A 202 17.53 9.09 20.36
C PHE A 202 18.56 9.41 21.44
N GLU A 203 19.63 8.62 21.53
CA GLU A 203 20.77 8.85 22.43
C GLU A 203 21.65 9.99 21.90
N SER A 204 21.92 10.03 20.58
CA SER A 204 22.70 11.09 19.93
C SER A 204 22.08 12.49 20.01
N LEU A 205 20.77 12.59 20.28
CA LEU A 205 20.07 13.85 20.50
C LEU A 205 20.28 14.44 21.91
N THR A 206 20.86 13.67 22.84
CA THR A 206 21.07 14.11 24.23
C THR A 206 22.43 14.75 24.48
N ASP A 207 23.41 14.55 23.60
CA ASP A 207 24.74 15.15 23.72
C ASP A 207 24.75 16.57 23.13
N HIS A 208 24.90 17.55 24.02
CA HIS A 208 24.84 18.99 23.74
C HIS A 208 26.22 19.61 23.41
N ASP A 209 27.23 18.82 23.04
CA ASP A 209 28.59 19.32 22.84
C ASP A 209 28.89 19.63 21.36
N MET A 210 28.78 20.93 21.05
CA MET A 210 28.74 21.58 19.74
C MET A 210 30.10 21.76 19.02
N GLU A 211 31.14 20.98 19.26
CA GLU A 211 32.48 21.33 18.70
C GLU A 211 33.34 20.23 18.06
N THR A 212 32.93 18.95 17.99
CA THR A 212 33.91 17.88 17.62
C THR A 212 33.54 16.90 16.50
N SER A 213 32.57 17.18 15.62
CA SER A 213 32.04 16.12 14.74
C SER A 213 31.81 16.49 13.26
N LEU A 214 32.44 17.54 12.73
CA LEU A 214 32.18 18.00 11.35
C LEU A 214 32.65 17.05 10.22
N HIS A 215 33.31 15.93 10.53
CA HIS A 215 33.82 15.01 9.50
C HIS A 215 33.29 13.56 9.54
N GLU A 216 32.48 13.17 10.53
CA GLU A 216 31.90 11.80 10.60
C GLU A 216 30.36 11.75 10.42
N MET A 217 29.66 12.89 10.42
CA MET A 217 28.20 12.94 10.58
C MET A 217 27.31 12.68 9.34
N HIS A 218 27.84 12.67 8.12
CA HIS A 218 26.95 12.64 6.93
C HIS A 218 26.32 11.27 6.62
N ASN A 219 26.85 10.17 7.15
CA ASN A 219 26.26 8.83 6.93
C ASN A 219 25.19 8.47 7.98
N ASP A 220 25.18 9.09 9.16
CA ASP A 220 24.35 8.68 10.31
C ASP A 220 22.92 9.26 10.23
N GLU A 221 22.76 10.48 9.71
CA GLU A 221 21.44 11.16 9.69
C GLU A 221 20.38 10.45 8.83
N THR A 222 20.79 9.86 7.70
CA THR A 222 19.86 9.13 6.82
C THR A 222 19.49 7.78 7.43
N GLU A 223 20.42 7.14 8.14
CA GLU A 223 20.16 5.90 8.87
C GLU A 223 19.13 6.12 10.00
N HIS A 224 19.22 7.24 10.71
CA HIS A 224 18.23 7.62 11.72
C HIS A 224 16.82 7.82 11.14
N ILE A 225 16.70 8.30 9.89
CA ILE A 225 15.40 8.39 9.20
C ILE A 225 14.86 7.00 8.88
N PHE A 226 15.71 6.08 8.41
CA PHE A 226 15.31 4.69 8.17
C PHE A 226 14.82 4.00 9.45
N GLN A 227 15.58 4.13 10.54
CA GLN A 227 15.17 3.62 11.86
C GLN A 227 13.83 4.24 12.30
N SER A 228 13.66 5.56 12.15
CA SER A 228 12.41 6.25 12.46
C SER A 228 11.22 5.69 11.66
N LEU A 229 11.40 5.42 10.37
CA LEU A 229 10.36 4.82 9.53
C LEU A 229 10.02 3.39 9.95
N ASP A 230 11.03 2.58 10.33
CA ASP A 230 10.81 1.24 10.85
C ASP A 230 10.00 1.26 12.16
N HIS A 231 10.28 2.23 13.05
CA HIS A 231 9.47 2.46 14.25
C HIS A 231 8.01 2.79 13.91
N PHE A 232 7.77 3.73 12.99
CA PHE A 232 6.41 4.03 12.53
C PHE A 232 5.72 2.82 11.92
N LEU A 233 6.43 2.05 11.10
CA LEU A 233 5.87 0.85 10.47
C LEU A 233 5.43 -0.17 11.52
N HIS A 234 6.27 -0.45 12.52
CA HIS A 234 5.93 -1.35 13.62
C HIS A 234 4.73 -0.84 14.43
N LEU A 235 4.74 0.44 14.83
CA LEU A 235 3.67 1.03 15.65
C LEU A 235 2.33 1.09 14.91
N THR A 236 2.33 1.38 13.61
CA THR A 236 1.10 1.45 12.81
C THR A 236 0.49 0.09 12.50
N THR A 237 1.16 -1.03 12.79
CA THR A 237 0.50 -2.35 12.80
C THR A 237 -0.58 -2.47 13.88
N LYS A 238 -0.57 -1.57 14.87
CA LYS A 238 -1.51 -1.51 16.00
C LYS A 238 -2.57 -0.44 15.75
N PRO A 239 -3.84 -0.81 15.47
CA PRO A 239 -4.90 0.15 15.16
C PRO A 239 -5.10 1.22 16.23
N GLU A 240 -4.91 0.87 17.50
CA GLU A 240 -5.04 1.76 18.67
C GLU A 240 -4.01 2.90 18.71
N LEU A 241 -2.87 2.73 18.05
CA LEU A 241 -1.83 3.76 17.98
C LEU A 241 -1.99 4.67 16.76
N CYS A 242 -2.58 4.18 15.68
CA CYS A 242 -2.73 4.94 14.43
C CYS A 242 -3.47 6.28 14.64
N LEU A 243 -4.54 6.30 15.43
CA LEU A 243 -5.27 7.53 15.73
C LEU A 243 -4.43 8.50 16.58
N LYS A 244 -3.78 8.00 17.63
CA LYS A 244 -2.92 8.82 18.51
C LYS A 244 -1.75 9.43 17.75
N ILE A 245 -1.15 8.67 16.82
CA ILE A 245 -0.10 9.18 15.93
C ILE A 245 -0.64 10.32 15.06
N ALA A 246 -1.84 10.16 14.49
CA ALA A 246 -2.46 11.20 13.67
C ALA A 246 -2.83 12.47 14.49
N GLU A 247 -3.33 12.30 15.71
CA GLU A 247 -3.67 13.40 16.63
C GLU A 247 -2.45 14.27 17.00
N ASN A 248 -1.28 13.66 17.12
CA ASN A 248 -0.04 14.30 17.54
C ASN A 248 0.88 14.68 16.36
N ASN A 249 0.29 15.11 15.24
CA ASN A 249 0.98 15.57 14.03
C ASN A 249 1.89 14.53 13.33
N GLY A 250 1.66 13.23 13.55
CA GLY A 250 2.48 12.18 12.92
C GLY A 250 2.38 12.17 11.39
N LEU A 251 1.23 12.53 10.82
CA LEU A 251 1.07 12.62 9.36
C LEU A 251 1.89 13.78 8.77
N GLU A 252 2.02 14.89 9.49
CA GLU A 252 2.84 16.04 9.11
C GLU A 252 4.33 15.69 9.15
N ILE A 253 4.78 14.94 10.16
CA ILE A 253 6.17 14.43 10.24
C ILE A 253 6.47 13.51 9.04
N LEU A 254 5.56 12.57 8.72
CA LEU A 254 5.71 11.69 7.57
C LEU A 254 5.71 12.47 6.24
N LEU A 255 4.95 13.57 6.16
CA LEU A 255 4.94 14.45 5.00
C LEU A 255 6.27 15.19 4.85
N ASP A 256 6.88 15.63 5.95
CA ASP A 256 8.19 16.27 5.94
C ASP A 256 9.28 15.29 5.46
N ILE A 257 9.22 14.01 5.89
CA ILE A 257 10.09 12.95 5.35
C ILE A 257 9.87 12.77 3.85
N TYR A 258 8.61 12.71 3.39
CA TYR A 258 8.31 12.59 1.95
C TYR A 258 8.87 13.76 1.14
N LYS A 259 8.81 14.99 1.65
CA LYS A 259 9.33 16.18 0.97
C LYS A 259 10.86 16.10 0.79
N ASN A 260 11.58 15.67 1.82
CA ASN A 260 13.04 15.54 1.79
C ASN A 260 13.51 14.36 0.90
N PHE A 261 12.73 13.28 0.83
CA PHE A 261 13.13 12.02 0.18
C PHE A 261 12.20 11.59 -0.95
N LYS A 262 11.61 12.55 -1.67
CA LYS A 262 10.58 12.30 -2.69
C LYS A 262 11.00 11.32 -3.78
N ASP A 263 12.28 11.37 -4.18
CA ASP A 263 12.85 10.55 -5.25
C ASP A 263 13.43 9.22 -4.72
N HIS A 264 13.47 9.01 -3.40
CA HIS A 264 13.97 7.80 -2.78
C HIS A 264 12.87 6.73 -2.70
N ILE A 265 12.90 5.76 -3.62
CA ILE A 265 11.83 4.76 -3.80
C ILE A 265 11.57 3.94 -2.53
N ASP A 266 12.63 3.53 -1.83
CA ASP A 266 12.55 2.73 -0.62
C ASP A 266 11.80 3.45 0.51
N ILE A 267 12.14 4.72 0.77
CA ILE A 267 11.44 5.55 1.76
C ILE A 267 9.99 5.74 1.36
N LYS A 268 9.73 6.04 0.09
CA LYS A 268 8.37 6.20 -0.45
C LYS A 268 7.53 4.93 -0.30
N MET A 269 8.11 3.74 -0.49
CA MET A 269 7.46 2.46 -0.26
C MET A 269 7.10 2.26 1.21
N VAL A 270 8.03 2.50 2.14
CA VAL A 270 7.75 2.37 3.57
C VAL A 270 6.70 3.37 4.04
N LEU A 271 6.79 4.62 3.59
CA LEU A 271 5.74 5.63 3.79
C LEU A 271 4.38 5.13 3.28
N SER A 272 4.32 4.55 2.07
CA SER A 272 3.07 4.01 1.53
C SER A 272 2.47 2.91 2.42
N LYS A 273 3.31 2.06 3.04
CA LYS A 273 2.87 1.02 3.99
C LYS A 273 2.36 1.62 5.29
N ILE A 274 3.10 2.57 5.88
CA ILE A 274 2.70 3.28 7.11
C ILE A 274 1.34 3.96 6.92
N ILE A 275 1.19 4.71 5.83
CA ILE A 275 -0.04 5.41 5.48
C ILE A 275 -1.18 4.40 5.18
N THR A 276 -0.90 3.27 4.53
CA THR A 276 -1.90 2.21 4.36
C THR A 276 -2.34 1.62 5.70
N ASN A 277 -1.42 1.36 6.60
CA ASN A 277 -1.73 0.80 7.92
C ASN A 277 -2.61 1.75 8.75
N MET A 278 -2.26 3.04 8.78
CA MET A 278 -3.03 4.06 9.49
C MET A 278 -4.45 4.24 8.93
N SER A 279 -4.62 4.09 7.61
CA SER A 279 -5.93 4.19 6.95
C SER A 279 -6.93 3.12 7.41
N ALA A 280 -6.44 1.96 7.86
CA ALA A 280 -7.26 0.85 8.32
C ALA A 280 -7.79 1.04 9.76
N SER A 281 -7.55 2.20 10.39
CA SER A 281 -8.09 2.50 11.70
C SER A 281 -9.62 2.66 11.66
N ASN A 282 -10.31 2.19 12.69
CA ASN A 282 -11.78 2.21 12.75
C ASN A 282 -12.36 3.61 13.06
N SER A 283 -11.53 4.62 13.32
CA SER A 283 -11.99 5.97 13.69
C SER A 283 -12.54 6.75 12.51
N ASP A 284 -13.62 7.51 12.70
CA ASP A 284 -14.20 8.42 11.68
C ASP A 284 -13.32 9.65 11.46
N GLU A 285 -12.56 10.05 12.47
CA GLU A 285 -11.77 11.28 12.46
C GLU A 285 -10.49 11.16 11.64
N ILE A 286 -10.01 9.94 11.38
CA ILE A 286 -8.74 9.70 10.67
C ILE A 286 -8.73 10.35 9.28
N LEU A 287 -9.87 10.37 8.57
CA LEU A 287 -10.00 10.99 7.27
C LEU A 287 -9.71 12.50 7.32
N ASP A 288 -10.11 13.18 8.40
CA ASP A 288 -9.88 14.61 8.55
C ASP A 288 -8.39 14.93 8.72
N TYR A 289 -7.64 14.09 9.45
CA TYR A 289 -6.19 14.24 9.57
C TYR A 289 -5.49 14.05 8.22
N TYR A 290 -5.89 13.04 7.44
CA TYR A 290 -5.40 12.82 6.07
C TYR A 290 -5.70 13.99 5.13
N PHE A 291 -6.90 14.56 5.25
CA PHE A 291 -7.32 15.67 4.42
C PHE A 291 -6.59 16.97 4.81
N LYS A 292 -6.45 17.27 6.11
CA LYS A 292 -5.78 18.47 6.62
C LYS A 292 -4.29 18.51 6.31
N SER A 293 -3.61 17.37 6.44
CA SER A 293 -2.19 17.21 6.11
C SER A 293 -1.90 17.24 4.60
N GLY A 294 -2.89 16.91 3.77
CA GLY A 294 -2.75 16.83 2.31
C GLY A 294 -2.38 15.44 1.79
N TRP A 295 -2.40 14.41 2.64
CA TRP A 295 -2.15 13.03 2.21
C TRP A 295 -3.18 12.50 1.21
N VAL A 296 -4.44 12.96 1.24
CA VAL A 296 -5.45 12.56 0.23
C VAL A 296 -5.02 12.97 -1.19
N TYR A 297 -4.38 14.12 -1.34
CA TYR A 297 -3.82 14.55 -2.63
C TYR A 297 -2.65 13.67 -3.07
N LEU A 298 -1.72 13.37 -2.15
CA LEU A 298 -0.58 12.50 -2.46
C LEU A 298 -1.01 11.09 -2.83
N LEU A 299 -1.99 10.53 -2.10
CA LEU A 299 -2.57 9.23 -2.41
C LEU A 299 -3.24 9.22 -3.80
N SER A 300 -3.98 10.28 -4.14
CA SER A 300 -4.57 10.43 -5.47
C SER A 300 -3.50 10.44 -6.58
N LYS A 301 -2.39 11.15 -6.36
CA LYS A 301 -1.25 11.14 -7.28
C LYS A 301 -0.56 9.77 -7.36
N TRP A 302 -0.42 9.08 -6.22
CA TRP A 302 0.20 7.77 -6.13
C TRP A 302 -0.62 6.65 -6.77
N GLN A 303 -1.90 6.85 -7.09
CA GLN A 303 -2.67 5.88 -7.88
C GLN A 303 -2.11 5.68 -9.31
N THR A 304 -1.36 6.65 -9.83
CA THR A 304 -0.71 6.62 -11.15
C THR A 304 0.82 6.70 -11.03
N ASP A 305 1.38 6.17 -9.94
CA ASP A 305 2.84 6.16 -9.72
C ASP A 305 3.58 5.26 -10.72
N GLU A 306 4.91 5.26 -10.79
CA GLU A 306 5.61 4.27 -11.62
C GLU A 306 5.58 2.87 -10.97
N ASP A 307 5.59 2.82 -9.63
CA ASP A 307 5.63 1.58 -8.88
C ASP A 307 4.22 1.06 -8.54
N LEU A 308 3.91 -0.16 -9.00
CA LEU A 308 2.63 -0.82 -8.77
C LEU A 308 2.32 -1.03 -7.27
N ARG A 309 3.35 -1.24 -6.44
CA ARG A 309 3.19 -1.47 -4.99
C ARG A 309 2.68 -0.22 -4.31
N ILE A 310 3.21 0.93 -4.71
CA ILE A 310 2.77 2.25 -4.25
C ILE A 310 1.33 2.49 -4.71
N GLN A 311 0.99 2.15 -5.96
CA GLN A 311 -0.39 2.30 -6.46
C GLN A 311 -1.40 1.45 -5.70
N VAL A 312 -1.09 0.18 -5.45
CA VAL A 312 -1.99 -0.71 -4.70
C VAL A 312 -2.15 -0.21 -3.26
N SER A 313 -1.05 0.19 -2.61
CA SER A 313 -1.08 0.79 -1.28
C SER A 313 -1.95 2.06 -1.25
N ALA A 314 -1.75 2.97 -2.22
CA ALA A 314 -2.54 4.18 -2.33
C ALA A 314 -4.04 3.93 -2.55
N SER A 315 -4.40 3.02 -3.47
CA SER A 315 -5.79 2.63 -3.68
C SER A 315 -6.41 1.98 -2.45
N THR A 316 -5.64 1.20 -1.70
CA THR A 316 -6.06 0.55 -0.45
C THR A 316 -6.35 1.60 0.62
N SER A 317 -5.44 2.56 0.80
CA SER A 317 -5.65 3.70 1.71
C SER A 317 -6.92 4.47 1.36
N LEU A 318 -7.10 4.80 0.07
CA LEU A 318 -8.27 5.56 -0.36
C LEU A 318 -9.58 4.79 -0.12
N ASN A 319 -9.59 3.49 -0.40
CA ASN A 319 -10.73 2.61 -0.11
C ASN A 319 -11.02 2.53 1.40
N ASN A 320 -9.99 2.35 2.23
CA ASN A 320 -10.12 2.29 3.69
C ASN A 320 -10.56 3.63 4.31
N LEU A 321 -10.38 4.75 3.62
CA LEU A 321 -10.83 6.07 4.06
C LEU A 321 -12.22 6.45 3.52
N ASP A 322 -12.68 5.85 2.42
CA ASP A 322 -14.01 6.13 1.84
C ASP A 322 -15.11 5.37 2.59
N LYS A 323 -15.59 5.95 3.69
CA LYS A 323 -16.72 5.42 4.47
C LYS A 323 -18.09 5.63 3.82
N PHE A 324 -18.16 6.42 2.74
CA PHE A 324 -19.40 6.73 2.02
C PHE A 324 -19.71 5.73 0.89
N ASP A 325 -18.87 4.73 0.70
CA ASP A 325 -19.10 3.65 -0.24
C ASP A 325 -19.90 2.52 0.43
N SER A 326 -21.13 2.29 -0.04
CA SER A 326 -21.96 1.19 0.41
C SER A 326 -21.38 -0.19 0.08
N ASN A 327 -20.43 -0.26 -0.86
CA ASN A 327 -19.72 -1.48 -1.24
C ASN A 327 -18.29 -1.53 -0.67
N ARG A 328 -17.98 -0.72 0.34
CA ARG A 328 -16.66 -0.68 0.99
C ARG A 328 -16.31 -2.04 1.62
N PHE A 329 -15.04 -2.39 1.48
CA PHE A 329 -14.37 -3.42 2.29
C PHE A 329 -13.27 -2.77 3.13
N LEU A 330 -13.01 -3.27 4.34
CA LEU A 330 -11.89 -2.80 5.15
C LEU A 330 -10.70 -3.74 4.95
N TYR A 331 -9.60 -3.22 4.39
CA TYR A 331 -8.38 -3.98 4.19
C TYR A 331 -7.37 -3.65 5.28
N LYS A 332 -7.25 -4.55 6.26
CA LYS A 332 -6.22 -4.46 7.31
C LYS A 332 -4.81 -4.65 6.73
N PRO A 333 -3.74 -4.23 7.44
CA PRO A 333 -2.36 -4.35 6.98
C PRO A 333 -2.03 -5.73 6.38
N LYS A 334 -1.21 -5.74 5.33
CA LYS A 334 -0.76 -6.95 4.61
C LYS A 334 -1.84 -7.75 3.86
N LEU A 335 -3.07 -7.26 3.79
CA LEU A 335 -4.09 -7.76 2.87
C LEU A 335 -4.27 -6.75 1.73
N TYR A 336 -3.76 -7.08 0.55
CA TYR A 336 -3.67 -6.15 -0.58
C TYR A 336 -4.76 -6.42 -1.62
N PRO A 337 -5.71 -5.48 -1.83
CA PRO A 337 -6.64 -5.55 -2.95
C PRO A 337 -5.92 -5.29 -4.27
N LEU A 338 -5.62 -6.34 -5.02
CA LEU A 338 -5.00 -6.25 -6.34
C LEU A 338 -6.02 -5.76 -7.39
N TYR A 339 -7.27 -6.24 -7.29
CA TYR A 339 -8.37 -5.84 -8.16
C TYR A 339 -9.73 -5.99 -7.46
N PRO A 340 -10.70 -5.07 -7.65
CA PRO A 340 -10.60 -3.79 -8.35
C PRO A 340 -9.89 -2.72 -7.51
N ARG A 341 -9.11 -1.84 -8.15
CA ARG A 341 -8.40 -0.73 -7.48
C ARG A 341 -9.27 0.52 -7.32
N ASN A 342 -10.21 0.73 -8.23
CA ASN A 342 -11.08 1.91 -8.27
C ASN A 342 -12.49 1.55 -7.83
N LYS A 343 -13.30 2.57 -7.53
CA LYS A 343 -14.67 2.38 -7.07
C LYS A 343 -15.52 1.63 -8.11
N THR A 344 -16.09 0.49 -7.73
CA THR A 344 -17.02 -0.27 -8.57
C THR A 344 -18.47 0.02 -8.21
N ASN A 345 -19.38 -0.23 -9.16
CA ASN A 345 -20.82 -0.06 -8.94
C ASN A 345 -21.42 -1.26 -8.25
N ASP A 346 -20.96 -2.43 -8.66
CA ASP A 346 -21.48 -3.72 -8.23
C ASP A 346 -20.49 -4.38 -7.26
N LYS A 347 -21.05 -5.22 -6.39
CA LYS A 347 -20.25 -6.08 -5.52
C LYS A 347 -19.62 -7.19 -6.36
N PRO A 348 -18.40 -7.64 -6.00
CA PRO A 348 -17.76 -8.72 -6.73
C PRO A 348 -18.55 -10.02 -6.56
N GLU A 349 -18.54 -10.85 -7.61
CA GLU A 349 -19.21 -12.15 -7.67
C GLU A 349 -18.47 -13.22 -6.86
N MET A 350 -17.14 -13.11 -6.79
CA MET A 350 -16.25 -14.11 -6.18
C MET A 350 -14.98 -13.45 -5.60
N ASP A 351 -14.39 -14.08 -4.59
CA ASP A 351 -13.10 -13.70 -4.01
C ASP A 351 -11.99 -14.68 -4.43
N LEU A 352 -10.91 -14.17 -4.99
CA LEU A 352 -9.71 -14.91 -5.38
C LEU A 352 -8.52 -14.45 -4.55
N LEU A 353 -7.95 -15.34 -3.74
CA LEU A 353 -6.89 -15.02 -2.79
C LEU A 353 -5.58 -15.69 -3.17
N PHE A 354 -4.54 -14.88 -3.34
CA PHE A 354 -3.17 -15.31 -3.62
C PHE A 354 -2.32 -15.26 -2.35
N VAL A 355 -1.75 -16.40 -1.95
CA VAL A 355 -0.97 -16.56 -0.71
C VAL A 355 0.44 -17.01 -1.03
N HIS A 356 1.43 -16.16 -0.75
CA HIS A 356 2.82 -16.43 -1.10
C HIS A 356 3.48 -17.51 -0.24
N GLY A 357 4.69 -17.95 -0.62
CA GLY A 357 5.52 -18.88 0.14
C GLY A 357 6.57 -18.22 1.04
N LEU A 358 7.37 -19.05 1.72
CA LEU A 358 8.52 -18.65 2.55
C LEU A 358 9.55 -17.82 1.74
N LEU A 359 10.15 -16.80 2.36
CA LEU A 359 11.01 -15.79 1.70
C LEU A 359 10.35 -15.03 0.54
N GLY A 360 9.06 -15.23 0.33
CA GLY A 360 8.33 -14.59 -0.74
C GLY A 360 7.66 -13.30 -0.30
N GLY A 361 7.09 -12.64 -1.29
CA GLY A 361 6.00 -11.70 -1.10
C GLY A 361 5.07 -11.74 -2.31
N ILE A 362 3.98 -10.98 -2.27
CA ILE A 362 2.99 -10.96 -3.37
C ILE A 362 3.67 -10.60 -4.68
N TRP A 363 4.51 -9.57 -4.65
CA TRP A 363 5.22 -9.03 -5.81
C TRP A 363 6.37 -9.93 -6.31
N ILE A 364 6.81 -10.89 -5.49
CA ILE A 364 7.92 -11.81 -5.81
C ILE A 364 7.39 -13.15 -6.31
N THR A 365 6.38 -13.68 -5.64
CA THR A 365 5.86 -15.02 -5.87
C THR A 365 5.02 -15.05 -7.14
N TRP A 366 4.26 -13.99 -7.40
CA TRP A 366 3.26 -13.95 -8.47
C TRP A 366 3.68 -13.11 -9.68
N ARG A 367 4.98 -13.00 -9.94
CA ARG A 367 5.51 -12.34 -11.15
C ARG A 367 5.74 -13.34 -12.28
N VAL A 368 5.93 -12.85 -13.50
CA VAL A 368 6.34 -13.69 -14.63
C VAL A 368 7.84 -14.01 -14.55
N GLN A 369 8.22 -15.23 -14.95
CA GLN A 369 9.60 -15.66 -15.03
C GLN A 369 10.35 -14.91 -16.15
N LYS A 370 11.58 -14.43 -15.89
CA LYS A 370 12.40 -13.78 -16.93
C LYS A 370 13.23 -14.80 -17.70
N ASP A 371 13.28 -14.65 -19.02
CA ASP A 371 14.20 -15.41 -19.89
C ASP A 371 15.69 -15.24 -19.50
N LYS A 372 16.08 -14.10 -18.91
CA LYS A 372 17.47 -13.88 -18.44
C LYS A 372 17.86 -14.75 -17.24
N ASP A 373 16.90 -15.23 -16.45
CA ASP A 373 17.17 -16.16 -15.34
C ASP A 373 17.51 -17.57 -15.86
N MET A 374 17.17 -17.89 -17.13
CA MET A 374 17.67 -19.11 -17.80
C MET A 374 19.12 -18.98 -18.29
N LEU A 375 19.54 -17.79 -18.76
CA LEU A 375 20.88 -17.59 -19.36
C LEU A 375 22.01 -17.54 -18.32
N LYS A 376 21.73 -17.16 -17.07
CA LYS A 376 22.74 -17.22 -15.99
C LYS A 376 23.13 -18.65 -15.58
N PHE A 377 22.43 -19.68 -16.07
CA PHE A 377 22.71 -21.07 -15.72
C PHE A 377 23.45 -21.86 -16.78
N ASN A 378 23.74 -21.27 -17.96
CA ASN A 378 24.33 -21.99 -19.09
C ASN A 378 25.65 -21.43 -19.64
N ASP A 379 26.17 -20.32 -19.13
CA ASP A 379 27.51 -19.89 -19.51
C ASP A 379 28.55 -20.53 -18.58
N ASN A 380 29.17 -21.61 -19.07
CA ASN A 380 30.53 -21.96 -18.72
C ASN A 380 31.39 -20.76 -19.09
N ASP A 381 31.82 -19.95 -18.13
CA ASP A 381 33.12 -19.30 -18.21
C ASP A 381 33.59 -18.78 -16.85
N ASN A 382 34.90 -18.93 -16.68
CA ASN A 382 35.66 -18.43 -15.56
C ASN A 382 35.57 -16.91 -15.50
N ASP A 383 34.76 -16.36 -14.60
CA ASP A 383 34.98 -15.00 -14.12
C ASP A 383 34.68 -14.89 -12.62
N LYS A 384 35.76 -14.58 -11.89
CA LYS A 384 35.71 -13.98 -10.57
C LYS A 384 35.08 -12.60 -10.78
N ASP A 385 33.81 -12.47 -10.47
CA ASP A 385 33.16 -11.26 -9.94
C ASP A 385 31.66 -11.53 -9.85
N LEU A 386 31.27 -12.23 -8.78
CA LEU A 386 29.93 -12.04 -8.22
C LEU A 386 29.78 -10.54 -7.96
N PRO A 387 28.70 -9.87 -8.42
CA PRO A 387 28.48 -8.50 -8.03
C PRO A 387 28.44 -8.44 -6.50
N GLN A 388 29.41 -7.76 -5.88
CA GLN A 388 29.30 -7.25 -4.52
C GLN A 388 28.15 -6.23 -4.50
N ILE A 389 26.92 -6.73 -4.54
CA ILE A 389 25.72 -5.97 -4.18
C ILE A 389 25.25 -6.56 -2.85
N TYR A 390 26.15 -6.53 -1.88
CA TYR A 390 25.83 -6.64 -0.46
C TYR A 390 26.49 -5.42 0.15
N ASP A 391 25.73 -4.32 0.18
CA ASP A 391 26.10 -3.19 1.02
C ASP A 391 25.94 -3.65 2.47
N ASP A 392 27.08 -3.83 3.14
CA ASP A 392 27.16 -4.37 4.49
C ASP A 392 26.43 -3.48 5.52
N ASN A 393 26.13 -2.22 5.16
CA ASN A 393 25.39 -1.28 6.00
C ASN A 393 23.86 -1.45 5.89
N LEU A 394 23.35 -2.18 4.90
CA LEU A 394 21.91 -2.47 4.71
C LEU A 394 21.49 -3.82 5.31
N LYS A 395 22.32 -4.42 6.17
CA LYS A 395 22.13 -5.78 6.73
C LYS A 395 20.88 -5.94 7.62
N ASN A 396 20.23 -4.85 8.03
CA ASN A 396 19.32 -4.89 9.19
C ASN A 396 17.92 -4.29 8.97
N SER A 397 17.45 -4.11 7.74
CA SER A 397 16.23 -3.33 7.51
C SER A 397 15.20 -4.03 6.60
N PHE A 398 13.91 -3.76 6.85
CA PHE A 398 12.75 -4.28 6.09
C PHE A 398 12.85 -4.04 4.56
N PHE A 399 13.78 -3.19 4.15
CA PHE A 399 14.10 -2.84 2.78
C PHE A 399 14.67 -4.01 1.95
N GLN A 400 15.21 -5.06 2.60
CA GLN A 400 15.79 -6.20 1.89
C GLN A 400 14.76 -7.09 1.18
N GLU A 401 13.56 -7.29 1.76
CA GLU A 401 12.53 -8.14 1.12
C GLU A 401 12.16 -7.64 -0.29
N GLU A 402 12.43 -6.36 -0.59
CA GLU A 402 12.04 -5.68 -1.81
C GLU A 402 13.21 -5.06 -2.60
N ALA A 403 14.46 -5.22 -2.14
CA ALA A 403 15.65 -4.68 -2.81
C ALA A 403 15.93 -5.32 -4.19
N VAL A 404 15.36 -6.51 -4.46
CA VAL A 404 15.46 -7.21 -5.76
C VAL A 404 14.93 -6.36 -6.94
N PHE A 405 14.10 -5.35 -6.65
CA PHE A 405 13.44 -4.50 -7.65
C PHE A 405 14.21 -3.21 -8.01
N ARG A 406 15.35 -2.91 -7.36
CA ARG A 406 16.04 -1.59 -7.47
C ARG A 406 16.57 -1.23 -8.87
N ASN A 407 16.86 -2.22 -9.71
CA ASN A 407 17.50 -1.99 -11.03
C ASN A 407 16.56 -2.13 -12.23
N GLU A 408 15.27 -2.34 -12.01
CA GLU A 408 14.32 -2.66 -13.07
C GLU A 408 13.33 -1.52 -13.25
N LYS A 409 13.56 -0.64 -14.25
CA LYS A 409 12.59 0.42 -14.61
C LYS A 409 11.20 -0.20 -14.79
N ILE A 410 10.30 0.11 -13.87
CA ILE A 410 8.94 -0.43 -13.79
C ILE A 410 8.11 0.31 -14.83
N VAL A 411 7.97 -0.30 -16.01
CA VAL A 411 7.10 0.23 -17.06
C VAL A 411 5.71 -0.37 -16.86
N GLN A 412 4.74 0.48 -16.53
CA GLN A 412 3.33 0.09 -16.52
C GLN A 412 2.75 -0.05 -17.93
N MET A 413 1.79 -0.97 -18.08
CA MET A 413 0.81 -0.90 -19.15
C MET A 413 -0.34 0.04 -18.74
N GLU A 414 -0.56 1.08 -19.54
CA GLU A 414 -1.62 2.08 -19.39
C GLU A 414 -3.04 1.44 -19.40
N PRO A 415 -3.92 1.74 -18.40
CA PRO A 415 -5.19 1.03 -18.18
C PRO A 415 -6.24 1.14 -19.30
N ASN A 416 -6.09 2.08 -20.25
CA ASN A 416 -7.04 2.31 -21.34
C ASN A 416 -6.52 1.92 -22.73
N THR A 417 -5.34 1.32 -22.81
CA THR A 417 -4.74 0.90 -24.09
C THR A 417 -5.00 -0.56 -24.43
N THR A 418 -5.65 -1.30 -23.54
CA THR A 418 -6.00 -2.72 -23.70
C THR A 418 -6.67 -2.97 -25.06
N THR A 419 -7.53 -2.07 -25.54
CA THR A 419 -8.21 -2.24 -26.84
C THR A 419 -7.38 -1.88 -28.07
N ARG A 420 -6.30 -1.08 -27.95
CA ARG A 420 -5.43 -0.70 -29.08
C ARG A 420 -4.12 -1.48 -29.14
N ILE A 421 -3.67 -2.04 -28.02
CA ILE A 421 -2.42 -2.81 -27.92
C ILE A 421 -2.65 -4.33 -28.13
N LEU A 422 -3.90 -4.79 -28.12
CA LEU A 422 -4.32 -6.20 -28.27
C LEU A 422 -4.04 -6.87 -29.63
N THR A 423 -3.17 -6.34 -30.49
CA THR A 423 -2.94 -6.98 -31.81
C THR A 423 -1.52 -6.87 -32.34
N ILE A 424 -0.51 -7.04 -31.49
CA ILE A 424 0.76 -7.58 -32.00
C ILE A 424 0.74 -9.09 -31.75
N THR A 425 -0.07 -9.78 -32.56
CA THR A 425 -0.05 -11.24 -32.64
C THR A 425 1.30 -11.71 -33.18
N GLU A 426 1.65 -12.97 -32.94
CA GLU A 426 2.78 -13.61 -33.63
C GLU A 426 2.67 -13.43 -35.16
N GLN A 427 1.43 -13.35 -35.67
CA GLN A 427 1.10 -13.01 -37.04
C GLN A 427 1.45 -11.57 -37.42
N THR A 428 1.19 -10.58 -36.58
CA THR A 428 1.59 -9.18 -36.82
C THR A 428 3.12 -9.07 -36.87
N THR A 429 3.83 -9.80 -36.00
CA THR A 429 5.30 -9.86 -36.00
C THR A 429 5.84 -10.53 -37.27
N LYS A 430 5.22 -11.64 -37.71
CA LYS A 430 5.53 -12.29 -39.00
C LYS A 430 5.24 -11.38 -40.19
N ASN A 431 4.16 -10.61 -40.16
CA ASN A 431 3.81 -9.66 -41.22
C ASN A 431 4.79 -8.47 -41.27
N VAL A 432 5.25 -7.97 -40.12
CA VAL A 432 6.29 -6.92 -40.05
C VAL A 432 7.62 -7.45 -40.56
N LEU A 433 8.02 -8.66 -40.17
CA LEU A 433 9.23 -9.33 -40.69
C LEU A 433 9.13 -9.56 -42.21
N LYS A 434 7.96 -9.94 -42.71
CA LYS A 434 7.71 -10.14 -44.15
C LYS A 434 7.82 -8.82 -44.92
N ALA A 435 7.18 -7.75 -44.44
CA ALA A 435 7.26 -6.43 -45.05
C ALA A 435 8.70 -5.86 -45.07
N ILE A 436 9.51 -6.19 -44.06
CA ILE A 436 10.93 -5.81 -44.00
C ILE A 436 11.76 -6.58 -45.02
N ASN A 437 11.48 -7.87 -45.23
CA ASN A 437 12.14 -8.67 -46.26
C ASN A 437 11.74 -8.22 -47.67
N GLU A 438 10.46 -7.88 -47.89
CA GLU A 438 9.96 -7.31 -49.14
C GLU A 438 10.57 -5.92 -49.41
N MET A 439 10.76 -5.09 -48.37
CA MET A 439 11.46 -3.80 -48.49
C MET A 439 12.95 -3.96 -48.80
N ALA A 440 13.61 -4.99 -48.28
CA ALA A 440 15.05 -5.23 -48.50
C ALA A 440 15.39 -5.67 -49.94
N GLU A 441 14.39 -6.05 -50.75
CA GLU A 441 14.56 -6.34 -52.18
C GLU A 441 14.64 -5.07 -53.04
N GLU A 442 14.21 -3.91 -52.53
CA GLU A 442 14.41 -2.62 -53.17
C GLU A 442 15.67 -1.94 -52.59
N ASN A 443 16.53 -1.39 -53.46
CA ASN A 443 17.83 -0.80 -53.10
C ASN A 443 17.70 0.38 -52.09
N LEU A 444 17.62 0.05 -50.79
CA LEU A 444 17.49 1.00 -49.70
C LEU A 444 18.81 1.68 -49.36
N SER A 445 18.72 2.98 -49.06
CA SER A 445 19.82 3.78 -48.50
C SER A 445 20.28 3.22 -47.15
N VAL A 446 21.58 3.41 -46.84
CA VAL A 446 22.19 3.03 -45.55
C VAL A 446 21.48 3.70 -44.36
N GLU A 447 20.88 4.87 -44.55
CA GLU A 447 20.14 5.60 -43.51
C GLU A 447 18.76 4.96 -43.23
N ASP A 448 18.06 4.51 -44.25
CA ASP A 448 16.77 3.82 -44.10
C ASP A 448 16.95 2.46 -43.43
N LEU A 449 18.04 1.75 -43.70
CA LEU A 449 18.43 0.53 -43.00
C LEU A 449 18.77 0.79 -41.51
N LYS A 450 19.34 1.95 -41.17
CA LYS A 450 19.60 2.33 -39.76
C LYS A 450 18.30 2.67 -39.03
N LEU A 451 17.38 3.41 -39.68
CA LEU A 451 16.08 3.76 -39.11
C LEU A 451 15.22 2.51 -38.90
N THR A 452 15.16 1.61 -39.89
CA THR A 452 14.44 0.34 -39.82
C THR A 452 14.97 -0.54 -38.69
N ARG A 453 16.30 -0.67 -38.54
CA ARG A 453 16.91 -1.39 -37.40
C ARG A 453 16.58 -0.76 -36.04
N LYS A 454 16.51 0.58 -35.95
CA LYS A 454 16.14 1.29 -34.72
C LYS A 454 14.67 1.06 -34.35
N ILE A 455 13.78 1.09 -35.34
CA ILE A 455 12.35 0.79 -35.17
C ILE A 455 12.16 -0.68 -34.76
N LEU A 456 12.83 -1.62 -35.43
CA LEU A 456 12.85 -3.05 -35.06
C LEU A 456 13.31 -3.27 -33.62
N LYS A 457 14.44 -2.67 -33.22
CA LYS A 457 14.92 -2.74 -31.83
C LYS A 457 13.88 -2.20 -30.85
N HIS A 458 13.20 -1.10 -31.19
CA HIS A 458 12.16 -0.52 -30.33
C HIS A 458 10.89 -1.38 -30.27
N LEU A 459 10.45 -1.96 -31.40
CA LEU A 459 9.30 -2.85 -31.46
C LEU A 459 9.54 -4.17 -30.74
N VAL A 460 10.68 -4.83 -30.98
CA VAL A 460 11.09 -6.05 -30.25
C VAL A 460 11.22 -5.77 -28.76
N LYS A 461 11.79 -4.62 -28.38
CA LYS A 461 11.85 -4.18 -26.99
C LYS A 461 10.43 -4.02 -26.39
N LYS A 462 9.51 -3.35 -27.09
CA LYS A 462 8.11 -3.20 -26.64
C LYS A 462 7.36 -4.54 -26.56
N ILE A 463 7.57 -5.46 -27.51
CA ILE A 463 6.96 -6.79 -27.49
C ILE A 463 7.50 -7.62 -26.31
N ASN A 464 8.79 -7.53 -26.03
CA ASN A 464 9.39 -8.19 -24.86
C ASN A 464 8.96 -7.55 -23.53
N GLU A 465 8.78 -6.23 -23.49
CA GLU A 465 8.20 -5.52 -22.34
C GLU A 465 6.74 -5.92 -22.11
N GLN A 466 5.97 -6.19 -23.17
CA GLN A 466 4.58 -6.68 -23.08
C GLN A 466 4.45 -8.12 -22.59
N LYS A 467 5.50 -8.94 -22.65
CA LYS A 467 5.51 -10.30 -22.08
C LYS A 467 5.74 -10.31 -20.58
N TYR A 468 6.27 -9.23 -20.01
CA TYR A 468 6.67 -9.20 -18.62
C TYR A 468 5.56 -8.61 -17.74
N SER A 469 5.13 -9.38 -16.75
CA SER A 469 4.19 -8.93 -15.73
C SER A 469 4.85 -9.00 -14.36
N TYR A 470 4.75 -7.90 -13.61
CA TYR A 470 5.26 -7.80 -12.24
C TYR A 470 4.34 -8.50 -11.24
N CYS A 471 3.06 -8.62 -11.57
CA CYS A 471 2.07 -9.37 -10.80
C CYS A 471 1.01 -9.92 -11.76
N TRP A 472 1.22 -11.15 -12.27
CA TRP A 472 0.34 -11.73 -13.28
C TRP A 472 -1.13 -11.85 -12.84
N PRO A 473 -1.46 -12.06 -11.55
CA PRO A 473 -2.84 -12.03 -11.10
C PRO A 473 -3.50 -10.66 -11.29
N LEU A 474 -2.74 -9.57 -11.13
CA LEU A 474 -3.23 -8.21 -11.32
C LEU A 474 -3.30 -7.84 -12.80
N ASP A 475 -2.31 -8.28 -13.60
CA ASP A 475 -2.20 -7.87 -15.00
C ASP A 475 -3.08 -8.70 -15.95
N TRP A 476 -3.28 -9.99 -15.69
CA TRP A 476 -3.90 -10.92 -16.66
C TRP A 476 -5.30 -11.40 -16.31
N LEU A 477 -5.66 -11.51 -15.03
CA LEU A 477 -6.99 -12.03 -14.65
C LEU A 477 -8.11 -10.99 -14.81
N PRO A 478 -7.92 -9.68 -14.52
CA PRO A 478 -9.02 -8.71 -14.61
C PRO A 478 -9.59 -8.52 -16.02
N SER A 479 -8.79 -8.76 -17.07
CA SER A 479 -9.26 -8.66 -18.45
C SER A 479 -10.24 -9.78 -18.82
N GLN A 480 -10.08 -10.96 -18.22
CA GLN A 480 -10.96 -12.12 -18.43
C GLN A 480 -12.11 -12.16 -17.43
N PHE A 481 -11.88 -11.71 -16.20
CA PHE A 481 -12.84 -11.74 -15.10
C PHE A 481 -13.00 -10.33 -14.47
N PRO A 482 -13.79 -9.44 -15.06
CA PRO A 482 -13.93 -8.05 -14.57
C PRO A 482 -14.77 -7.92 -13.29
N ASN A 483 -15.56 -8.94 -12.94
CA ASN A 483 -16.48 -8.90 -11.79
C ASN A 483 -15.95 -9.66 -10.55
N ILE A 484 -14.72 -10.16 -10.57
CA ILE A 484 -14.12 -10.83 -9.40
C ILE A 484 -13.31 -9.86 -8.56
N ARG A 485 -13.09 -10.19 -7.30
CA ARG A 485 -12.16 -9.49 -6.42
C ARG A 485 -10.91 -10.34 -6.23
N ILE A 486 -9.75 -9.76 -6.49
CA ILE A 486 -8.44 -10.42 -6.37
C ILE A 486 -7.67 -9.78 -5.23
N LEU A 487 -7.26 -10.59 -4.25
CA LEU A 487 -6.51 -10.16 -3.08
C LEU A 487 -5.18 -10.91 -2.96
N GLY A 488 -4.14 -10.20 -2.53
CA GLY A 488 -2.87 -10.79 -2.10
C GLY A 488 -2.79 -10.82 -0.57
N LEU A 489 -2.59 -11.99 0.02
CA LEU A 489 -2.35 -12.16 1.46
C LEU A 489 -0.85 -12.26 1.71
N GLN A 490 -0.26 -11.18 2.20
CA GLN A 490 1.16 -11.10 2.57
C GLN A 490 1.31 -11.43 4.04
N TYR A 491 2.24 -12.30 4.43
CA TYR A 491 2.60 -12.57 5.82
C TYR A 491 4.13 -12.49 6.00
N GLU A 492 4.59 -12.26 7.23
CA GLU A 492 6.03 -12.17 7.51
C GLU A 492 6.65 -13.57 7.46
N SER A 493 7.71 -13.74 6.68
CA SER A 493 8.33 -15.05 6.42
C SER A 493 9.85 -14.98 6.26
N SER A 494 10.47 -13.99 6.90
CA SER A 494 11.92 -13.78 6.78
C SER A 494 12.67 -14.93 7.46
N LEU A 495 13.81 -15.34 6.86
CA LEU A 495 14.58 -16.49 7.33
C LEU A 495 15.67 -16.15 8.36
N SER A 496 15.73 -14.90 8.79
CA SER A 496 16.72 -14.45 9.75
C SER A 496 16.38 -13.04 10.26
N TYR A 497 15.69 -12.95 11.40
CA TYR A 497 15.60 -11.71 12.15
C TYR A 497 16.88 -11.55 12.99
N TRP A 498 17.93 -10.95 12.40
CA TRP A 498 19.15 -10.54 13.11
C TRP A 498 18.99 -9.20 13.84
N THR A 499 17.77 -8.66 13.96
CA THR A 499 17.51 -7.58 14.92
C THR A 499 17.73 -8.16 16.32
N SER A 500 18.81 -7.73 16.98
CA SER A 500 19.24 -8.22 18.30
C SER A 500 18.20 -8.06 19.40
N LYS A 501 17.11 -7.32 19.15
CA LYS A 501 15.93 -7.24 20.01
C LYS A 501 14.65 -7.23 19.17
N VAL A 502 13.87 -8.30 19.26
CA VAL A 502 12.48 -8.36 18.78
C VAL A 502 11.59 -7.74 19.86
N CYS A 503 10.63 -6.88 19.49
CA CYS A 503 9.63 -6.40 20.45
C CYS A 503 8.98 -7.60 21.14
N THR A 504 8.94 -7.61 22.47
CA THR A 504 8.33 -8.70 23.25
C THR A 504 6.89 -9.02 22.85
N CYS A 505 6.20 -8.03 22.25
CA CYS A 505 4.88 -8.13 21.68
C CYS A 505 4.75 -9.06 20.44
N GLU A 506 5.86 -9.45 19.81
CA GLU A 506 5.92 -10.28 18.60
C GLU A 506 6.38 -11.73 18.87
N ASN A 507 6.92 -12.02 20.06
CA ASN A 507 7.56 -13.31 20.36
C ASN A 507 6.63 -14.54 20.22
N ASN A 508 5.32 -14.39 20.46
CA ASN A 508 4.34 -15.48 20.37
C ASN A 508 3.54 -15.50 19.06
N LYS A 509 3.75 -14.57 18.13
CA LYS A 509 2.91 -14.42 16.92
C LYS A 509 3.39 -15.22 15.70
N ARG A 510 4.43 -16.03 15.84
CA ARG A 510 5.22 -16.54 14.69
C ARG A 510 4.91 -17.97 14.25
N THR A 511 4.08 -18.71 14.99
CA THR A 511 3.66 -20.05 14.55
C THR A 511 2.65 -19.97 13.41
N LEU A 512 2.65 -20.95 12.51
CA LEU A 512 1.68 -21.00 11.39
C LEU A 512 0.23 -20.86 11.85
N LYS A 513 -0.10 -21.46 13.00
CA LYS A 513 -1.44 -21.37 13.62
C LYS A 513 -1.78 -19.94 14.05
N ASN A 514 -0.88 -19.25 14.75
CA ASN A 514 -1.12 -17.90 15.25
C ASN A 514 -1.17 -16.87 14.12
N ILE A 515 -0.34 -17.06 13.08
CA ILE A 515 -0.43 -16.30 11.83
C ILE A 515 -1.84 -16.47 11.25
N SER A 516 -2.30 -17.71 11.09
CA SER A 516 -3.62 -18.02 10.52
C SER A 516 -4.78 -17.41 11.31
N LEU A 517 -4.72 -17.42 12.65
CA LEU A 517 -5.69 -16.76 13.52
C LEU A 517 -5.73 -15.23 13.30
N ASP A 518 -4.57 -14.58 13.17
CA ASP A 518 -4.49 -13.14 12.88
C ASP A 518 -5.11 -12.80 11.52
N TYR A 519 -4.94 -13.67 10.51
CA TYR A 519 -5.57 -13.46 9.20
C TYR A 519 -7.07 -13.74 9.17
N LEU A 520 -7.61 -14.65 9.98
CA LEU A 520 -9.06 -14.86 10.02
C LEU A 520 -9.82 -13.58 10.36
N GLU A 521 -9.34 -12.83 11.36
CA GLU A 521 -9.94 -11.54 11.71
C GLU A 521 -9.79 -10.51 10.58
N ARG A 522 -8.64 -10.46 9.91
CA ARG A 522 -8.42 -9.55 8.76
C ARG A 522 -9.32 -9.89 7.57
N LEU A 523 -9.51 -11.17 7.31
CA LEU A 523 -10.36 -11.68 6.24
C LEU A 523 -11.84 -11.37 6.53
N LYS A 524 -12.26 -11.56 7.78
CA LYS A 524 -13.61 -11.17 8.26
C LYS A 524 -13.88 -9.69 8.01
N ASP A 525 -12.97 -8.80 8.42
CA ASP A 525 -13.13 -7.35 8.22
C ASP A 525 -13.16 -6.94 6.74
N ALA A 526 -12.46 -7.69 5.88
CA ALA A 526 -12.52 -7.52 4.44
C ALA A 526 -13.78 -8.12 3.80
N GLY A 527 -14.71 -8.67 4.60
CA GLY A 527 -15.94 -9.30 4.13
C GLY A 527 -15.70 -10.58 3.33
N ILE A 528 -14.59 -11.27 3.58
CA ILE A 528 -14.31 -12.59 3.01
C ILE A 528 -15.22 -13.61 3.67
N GLY A 529 -15.75 -14.55 2.87
CA GLY A 529 -16.79 -15.48 3.31
C GLY A 529 -18.21 -15.01 2.96
N GLN A 530 -18.42 -13.79 2.47
CA GLN A 530 -19.74 -13.36 1.97
C GLN A 530 -20.04 -13.82 0.54
N ARG A 531 -19.04 -14.39 -0.14
CA ARG A 531 -19.10 -14.93 -1.50
C ARG A 531 -18.15 -16.11 -1.61
N GLU A 532 -18.25 -16.86 -2.70
CA GLU A 532 -17.39 -18.03 -2.93
C GLU A 532 -15.93 -17.62 -3.05
N ILE A 533 -15.04 -18.46 -2.50
CA ILE A 533 -13.61 -18.18 -2.35
C ILE A 533 -12.80 -19.21 -3.12
N ILE A 534 -11.83 -18.73 -3.90
CA ILE A 534 -10.76 -19.55 -4.48
C ILE A 534 -9.43 -19.11 -3.89
N TRP A 535 -8.64 -20.10 -3.47
CA TRP A 535 -7.30 -19.89 -2.93
C TRP A 535 -6.24 -20.36 -3.93
N VAL A 536 -5.21 -19.54 -4.16
CA VAL A 536 -4.03 -19.93 -4.94
C VAL A 536 -2.82 -19.73 -4.04
N CYS A 537 -2.17 -20.84 -3.70
CA CYS A 537 -1.23 -20.89 -2.59
C CYS A 537 0.09 -21.48 -3.06
N HIS A 538 1.21 -20.85 -2.71
CA HIS A 538 2.54 -21.38 -2.96
C HIS A 538 3.23 -21.81 -1.68
N SER A 539 3.86 -22.98 -1.69
CA SER A 539 4.73 -23.44 -0.60
C SER A 539 4.06 -23.34 0.78
N MET A 540 4.72 -22.73 1.76
CA MET A 540 4.21 -22.54 3.13
C MET A 540 2.85 -21.81 3.19
N GLY A 541 2.52 -20.96 2.21
CA GLY A 541 1.22 -20.28 2.14
C GLY A 541 0.04 -21.25 2.09
N GLY A 542 0.22 -22.43 1.50
CA GLY A 542 -0.81 -23.47 1.49
C GLY A 542 -1.10 -24.06 2.87
N LEU A 543 -0.09 -24.12 3.76
CA LEU A 543 -0.29 -24.58 5.13
C LEU A 543 -1.06 -23.54 5.96
N ILE A 544 -0.78 -22.25 5.75
CA ILE A 544 -1.54 -21.16 6.36
C ILE A 544 -3.02 -21.25 5.94
N VAL A 545 -3.29 -21.46 4.64
CA VAL A 545 -4.68 -21.61 4.18
C VAL A 545 -5.37 -22.84 4.76
N LYS A 546 -4.66 -23.98 4.92
CA LYS A 546 -5.22 -25.14 5.62
C LYS A 546 -5.60 -24.83 7.06
N TYR A 547 -4.74 -24.12 7.80
CA TYR A 547 -5.07 -23.67 9.16
C TYR A 547 -6.26 -22.71 9.15
N ILE A 548 -6.29 -21.73 8.25
CA ILE A 548 -7.41 -20.78 8.09
C ILE A 548 -8.72 -21.54 7.90
N ILE A 549 -8.78 -22.50 6.98
CA ILE A 549 -10.02 -23.25 6.70
C ILE A 549 -10.44 -24.09 7.91
N ASN A 550 -9.52 -24.83 8.53
CA ASN A 550 -9.86 -25.65 9.70
C ASN A 550 -10.36 -24.80 10.87
N LEU A 551 -9.60 -23.76 11.22
CA LEU A 551 -9.97 -22.83 12.29
C LEU A 551 -11.27 -22.09 11.98
N ALA A 552 -11.53 -21.79 10.71
CA ALA A 552 -12.77 -21.15 10.31
C ALA A 552 -13.99 -22.06 10.55
N LEU A 553 -13.93 -23.31 10.09
CA LEU A 553 -15.03 -24.27 10.25
C LEU A 553 -15.31 -24.58 11.72
N ASP A 554 -14.27 -24.64 12.54
CA ASP A 554 -14.34 -24.87 13.99
C ASP A 554 -14.79 -23.62 14.78
N SER A 555 -14.79 -22.43 14.17
CA SER A 555 -15.09 -21.17 14.85
C SER A 555 -16.56 -21.07 15.26
N GLU A 556 -16.84 -20.48 16.43
CA GLU A 556 -18.22 -20.17 16.84
C GLU A 556 -18.78 -18.95 16.09
N ASP A 557 -17.92 -18.00 15.69
CA ASP A 557 -18.29 -16.81 14.93
C ASP A 557 -18.78 -17.20 13.53
N GLN A 558 -20.06 -16.93 13.25
CA GLN A 558 -20.69 -17.28 11.98
C GLN A 558 -20.02 -16.60 10.77
N GLU A 559 -19.51 -15.39 10.91
CA GLU A 559 -18.85 -14.67 9.82
C GLU A 559 -17.49 -15.30 9.50
N ILE A 560 -16.77 -15.77 10.52
CA ILE A 560 -15.53 -16.54 10.35
C ILE A 560 -15.84 -17.91 9.73
N ARG A 561 -16.88 -18.60 10.22
CA ARG A 561 -17.29 -19.93 9.72
C ARG A 561 -17.56 -19.92 8.22
N LYS A 562 -18.21 -18.86 7.74
CA LYS A 562 -18.46 -18.62 6.31
C LYS A 562 -17.18 -18.60 5.46
N ILE A 563 -16.02 -18.23 6.00
CA ILE A 563 -14.74 -18.30 5.27
C ILE A 563 -14.42 -19.76 4.91
N GLY A 564 -14.62 -20.69 5.85
CA GLY A 564 -14.46 -22.12 5.60
C GLY A 564 -15.56 -22.66 4.68
N GLU A 565 -16.82 -22.36 4.98
CA GLU A 565 -17.98 -22.90 4.24
C GLU A 565 -18.08 -22.43 2.79
N ASN A 566 -17.64 -21.19 2.50
CA ASN A 566 -17.64 -20.63 1.15
C ASN A 566 -16.30 -20.79 0.42
N SER A 567 -15.32 -21.49 1.01
CA SER A 567 -14.15 -21.94 0.27
C SER A 567 -14.57 -23.01 -0.73
N ARG A 568 -14.45 -22.72 -2.04
CA ARG A 568 -14.91 -23.59 -3.13
C ARG A 568 -13.80 -24.16 -3.97
N GLY A 569 -12.65 -23.50 -4.04
CA GLY A 569 -11.50 -23.96 -4.83
C GLY A 569 -10.16 -23.67 -4.16
N ILE A 570 -9.20 -24.58 -4.31
CA ILE A 570 -7.81 -24.37 -3.91
C ILE A 570 -6.85 -24.88 -4.98
N VAL A 571 -5.86 -24.06 -5.33
CA VAL A 571 -4.68 -24.47 -6.11
C VAL A 571 -3.45 -24.46 -5.19
N PHE A 572 -2.91 -25.63 -4.92
CA PHE A 572 -1.68 -25.81 -4.15
C PHE A 572 -0.47 -25.94 -5.08
N LEU A 573 0.47 -25.01 -4.98
CA LEU A 573 1.71 -25.00 -5.76
C LEU A 573 2.89 -25.36 -4.85
N GLY A 574 3.34 -26.61 -4.91
CA GLY A 574 4.51 -27.10 -4.16
C GLY A 574 4.31 -27.01 -2.65
N VAL A 575 3.14 -27.36 -2.13
CA VAL A 575 2.84 -27.21 -0.70
C VAL A 575 3.32 -28.43 0.08
N PRO A 576 4.15 -28.29 1.13
CA PRO A 576 4.68 -29.42 1.89
C PRO A 576 3.65 -29.95 2.91
N HIS A 577 2.60 -30.64 2.45
CA HIS A 577 1.50 -31.10 3.31
C HIS A 577 1.95 -32.04 4.44
N ARG A 578 3.07 -32.75 4.26
CA ARG A 578 3.70 -33.64 5.25
C ARG A 578 5.07 -33.13 5.73
N GLY A 579 5.36 -31.85 5.50
CA GLY A 579 6.63 -31.19 5.81
C GLY A 579 7.69 -31.31 4.71
N SER A 580 8.88 -30.73 4.93
CA SER A 580 9.94 -30.64 3.92
C SER A 580 11.29 -31.10 4.47
N ILE A 581 12.16 -31.60 3.59
CA ILE A 581 13.55 -32.00 3.91
C ILE A 581 14.36 -30.81 4.44
N ILE A 582 13.99 -29.57 4.10
CA ILE A 582 14.68 -28.34 4.54
C ILE A 582 14.78 -28.23 6.06
N SER A 583 13.80 -28.75 6.81
CA SER A 583 13.82 -28.71 8.27
C SER A 583 14.94 -29.55 8.90
N LYS A 584 15.34 -30.65 8.25
CA LYS A 584 16.44 -31.52 8.69
C LYS A 584 17.79 -30.84 8.44
N LEU A 585 17.93 -30.18 7.29
CA LEU A 585 19.15 -29.44 6.92
C LEU A 585 19.39 -28.23 7.85
N SER A 586 18.33 -27.50 8.20
CA SER A 586 18.38 -26.37 9.15
C SER A 586 18.91 -26.77 10.55
N ARG A 587 18.58 -27.98 11.04
CA ARG A 587 19.08 -28.47 12.33
C ARG A 587 20.54 -28.93 12.32
N GLN A 588 21.01 -29.48 11.21
CA GLN A 588 22.39 -30.01 11.10
C GLN A 588 23.42 -28.91 10.82
N THR A 589 23.00 -27.80 10.24
CA THR A 589 23.86 -26.65 10.01
C THR A 589 23.22 -25.42 10.66
N SER A 590 23.64 -25.07 11.88
CA SER A 590 23.19 -23.85 12.58
C SER A 590 23.42 -22.55 11.80
N LEU A 591 24.14 -22.62 10.67
CA LEU A 591 24.38 -21.54 9.72
C LEU A 591 23.27 -21.35 8.66
N LEU A 592 22.40 -22.34 8.43
CA LEU A 592 21.45 -22.30 7.32
C LEU A 592 20.00 -22.31 7.85
N TRP A 593 19.41 -21.11 7.86
CA TRP A 593 17.96 -20.87 8.00
C TRP A 593 17.34 -21.25 9.36
N PRO A 594 17.70 -20.58 10.47
CA PRO A 594 17.15 -20.88 11.79
C PRO A 594 15.91 -20.01 12.09
N THR A 595 14.72 -20.38 11.59
CA THR A 595 13.46 -19.69 12.01
C THR A 595 12.40 -20.64 12.53
N VAL A 596 11.43 -20.08 13.27
CA VAL A 596 10.29 -20.81 13.84
C VAL A 596 9.44 -21.40 12.71
N GLU A 597 9.30 -20.69 11.61
CA GLU A 597 8.57 -21.11 10.42
C GLU A 597 9.24 -22.33 9.76
N VAL A 598 10.57 -22.38 9.72
CA VAL A 598 11.31 -23.56 9.21
C VAL A 598 11.26 -24.74 10.18
N LYS A 599 11.19 -24.47 11.50
CA LYS A 599 10.97 -25.49 12.53
C LYS A 599 9.55 -26.09 12.43
N ASP A 600 8.53 -25.26 12.21
CA ASP A 600 7.15 -25.68 12.00
C ASP A 600 6.99 -26.55 10.72
N LEU A 601 7.89 -26.35 9.74
CA LEU A 601 7.98 -27.14 8.50
C LEU A 601 8.66 -28.50 8.65
N GLU A 602 8.88 -28.98 9.88
CA GLU A 602 9.55 -30.26 10.11
C GLU A 602 8.83 -31.44 9.45
N GLU A 603 9.55 -32.17 8.57
CA GLU A 603 9.05 -33.37 7.92
C GLU A 603 8.46 -34.36 8.94
N ASN A 604 7.18 -34.72 8.73
CA ASN A 604 6.39 -35.57 9.62
C ASN A 604 6.23 -35.04 11.06
N SER A 605 6.26 -33.72 11.27
CA SER A 605 5.86 -33.17 12.57
C SER A 605 4.43 -33.61 12.90
N LYS A 606 4.20 -33.97 14.17
CA LYS A 606 2.87 -34.40 14.65
C LYS A 606 1.80 -33.35 14.35
N GLU A 607 2.20 -32.07 14.34
CA GLU A 607 1.30 -30.95 14.10
C GLU A 607 0.90 -30.83 12.62
N LEU A 608 1.83 -30.99 11.67
CA LEU A 608 1.50 -30.93 10.24
C LEU A 608 0.68 -32.13 9.77
N LEU A 609 0.97 -33.33 10.27
CA LEU A 609 0.19 -34.52 9.97
C LEU A 609 -1.24 -34.38 10.52
N LYS A 610 -1.37 -33.95 11.78
CA LYS A 610 -2.68 -33.64 12.38
C LYS A 610 -3.43 -32.56 11.60
N LEU A 611 -2.76 -31.49 11.18
CA LEU A 611 -3.36 -30.45 10.34
C LEU A 611 -3.88 -31.03 9.02
N ASN A 612 -3.13 -31.94 8.40
CA ASN A 612 -3.54 -32.59 7.16
C ASN A 612 -4.74 -33.51 7.34
N GLU A 613 -4.74 -34.34 8.38
CA GLU A 613 -5.87 -35.21 8.73
C GLU A 613 -7.13 -34.38 8.98
N GLN A 614 -7.06 -33.39 9.87
CA GLN A 614 -8.19 -32.50 10.17
C GLN A 614 -8.69 -31.75 8.93
N PHE A 615 -7.78 -31.29 8.07
CA PHE A 615 -8.17 -30.63 6.83
C PHE A 615 -8.93 -31.57 5.89
N LEU A 616 -8.46 -32.80 5.71
CA LEU A 616 -9.15 -33.80 4.88
C LEU A 616 -10.52 -34.18 5.45
N GLU A 617 -10.63 -34.39 6.76
CA GLU A 617 -11.90 -34.67 7.44
C GLU A 617 -12.91 -33.52 7.24
N ASN A 618 -12.45 -32.28 7.40
CA ASN A 618 -13.26 -31.09 7.24
C ASN A 618 -13.76 -30.90 5.80
N ILE A 619 -12.89 -31.02 4.79
CA ILE A 619 -13.32 -30.83 3.40
C ILE A 619 -14.27 -31.94 2.93
N LEU A 620 -14.13 -33.16 3.45
CA LEU A 620 -15.01 -34.28 3.12
C LEU A 620 -16.39 -34.15 3.76
N SER A 621 -16.51 -33.42 4.87
CA SER A 621 -17.77 -33.17 5.58
C SER A 621 -18.47 -31.88 5.13
N MET A 622 -17.85 -31.07 4.27
CA MET A 622 -18.48 -29.87 3.73
C MET A 622 -19.71 -30.20 2.89
N LYS A 623 -20.79 -29.41 3.04
CA LYS A 623 -22.00 -29.52 2.22
C LYS A 623 -21.74 -29.30 0.73
N LYS A 624 -20.83 -28.39 0.42
CA LYS A 624 -20.38 -28.06 -0.93
C LYS A 624 -18.97 -28.61 -1.10
N PRO A 625 -18.72 -29.49 -2.07
CA PRO A 625 -17.39 -30.05 -2.25
C PRO A 625 -16.39 -28.96 -2.61
N LEU A 626 -15.20 -29.07 -2.03
CA LEU A 626 -14.05 -28.22 -2.29
C LEU A 626 -13.26 -28.79 -3.48
N GLU A 627 -13.10 -28.00 -4.54
CA GLU A 627 -12.29 -28.38 -5.69
C GLU A 627 -10.82 -28.13 -5.37
N VAL A 628 -9.98 -29.16 -5.41
CA VAL A 628 -8.55 -29.04 -5.09
C VAL A 628 -7.70 -29.47 -6.27
N VAL A 629 -6.73 -28.63 -6.63
CA VAL A 629 -5.69 -28.95 -7.61
C VAL A 629 -4.33 -28.76 -6.97
N SER A 630 -3.54 -29.84 -6.88
CA SER A 630 -2.18 -29.81 -6.35
C SER A 630 -1.17 -29.99 -7.48
N ILE A 631 -0.19 -29.10 -7.55
CA ILE A 631 0.89 -29.12 -8.54
C ILE A 631 2.22 -29.25 -7.80
N ALA A 632 2.97 -30.31 -8.06
CA ALA A 632 4.30 -30.55 -7.51
C ALA A 632 5.41 -29.99 -8.42
N GLU A 633 6.56 -29.67 -7.82
CA GLU A 633 7.79 -29.41 -8.56
C GLU A 633 8.29 -30.70 -9.25
N GLY A 634 8.79 -30.59 -10.48
CA GLY A 634 9.41 -31.72 -11.19
C GLY A 634 10.91 -31.58 -11.37
N SER A 635 11.47 -30.40 -11.10
CA SER A 635 12.91 -30.14 -11.18
C SER A 635 13.47 -29.70 -9.83
N SER A 636 14.67 -30.16 -9.47
CA SER A 636 15.33 -29.75 -8.24
C SER A 636 15.73 -28.27 -8.27
N THR A 637 15.65 -27.59 -7.13
CA THR A 637 16.10 -26.20 -6.98
C THR A 637 17.58 -26.16 -6.60
N LYS A 638 18.37 -25.31 -7.26
CA LYS A 638 19.77 -25.03 -6.87
C LYS A 638 19.75 -24.08 -5.68
N ILE A 639 20.15 -24.55 -4.50
CA ILE A 639 20.23 -23.73 -3.28
C ILE A 639 21.61 -23.08 -3.16
N PHE A 640 22.67 -23.82 -3.54
CA PHE A 640 24.07 -23.38 -3.60
C PHE A 640 24.74 -23.92 -4.88
N GLN A 641 25.96 -23.44 -5.20
CA GLN A 641 26.70 -23.83 -6.43
C GLN A 641 26.73 -25.35 -6.67
N ASN A 642 26.78 -26.16 -5.59
CA ASN A 642 26.89 -27.63 -5.69
C ASN A 642 25.70 -28.42 -5.08
N ILE A 643 24.66 -27.76 -4.56
CA ILE A 643 23.53 -28.46 -3.89
C ILE A 643 22.24 -28.20 -4.66
N LYS A 644 21.74 -29.26 -5.31
CA LYS A 644 20.41 -29.34 -5.91
C LYS A 644 19.52 -30.18 -5.00
N LEU A 645 18.39 -29.61 -4.58
CA LEU A 645 17.44 -30.28 -3.71
C LEU A 645 16.01 -30.09 -4.23
N HIS A 646 15.22 -31.16 -4.14
CA HIS A 646 13.76 -31.04 -4.19
C HIS A 646 13.28 -30.42 -2.87
N ILE A 647 12.82 -29.17 -2.94
CA ILE A 647 12.37 -28.42 -1.77
C ILE A 647 11.14 -29.09 -1.17
N VAL A 648 10.22 -29.58 -2.02
CA VAL A 648 9.06 -30.35 -1.58
C VAL A 648 8.98 -31.64 -2.38
N PRO A 649 9.34 -32.79 -1.78
CA PRO A 649 9.18 -34.08 -2.41
C PRO A 649 7.73 -34.32 -2.84
N ILE A 650 7.54 -35.06 -3.94
CA ILE A 650 6.21 -35.44 -4.46
C ILE A 650 5.34 -36.09 -3.38
N THR A 651 5.93 -36.91 -2.51
CA THR A 651 5.25 -37.58 -1.39
C THR A 651 4.67 -36.64 -0.34
N SER A 652 5.23 -35.42 -0.23
CA SER A 652 4.74 -34.35 0.65
C SER A 652 3.85 -33.35 -0.09
N ALA A 653 4.10 -33.11 -1.38
CA ALA A 653 3.25 -32.28 -2.24
C ALA A 653 1.88 -32.93 -2.53
N TYR A 654 1.81 -34.26 -2.48
CA TYR A 654 0.57 -34.98 -2.69
C TYR A 654 -0.32 -34.92 -1.44
N LEU A 655 -1.45 -34.22 -1.57
CA LEU A 655 -2.44 -34.05 -0.50
C LEU A 655 -3.18 -35.36 -0.15
N GLY A 656 -3.40 -36.23 -1.16
CA GLY A 656 -4.30 -37.38 -1.05
C GLY A 656 -5.76 -37.10 -1.44
N TYR A 657 -6.04 -35.92 -2.01
CA TYR A 657 -7.37 -35.50 -2.44
C TYR A 657 -7.25 -34.51 -3.62
N GLY A 658 -8.22 -34.55 -4.55
CA GLY A 658 -8.27 -33.67 -5.72
C GLY A 658 -7.32 -34.08 -6.85
N ASP A 659 -7.24 -33.21 -7.87
CA ASP A 659 -6.37 -33.43 -9.01
C ASP A 659 -4.90 -33.19 -8.62
N PHE A 660 -3.99 -34.04 -9.12
CA PHE A 660 -2.56 -33.92 -8.85
C PHE A 660 -1.74 -33.94 -10.14
N TYR A 661 -0.89 -32.92 -10.30
CA TYR A 661 -0.02 -32.76 -11.46
C TYR A 661 1.43 -32.56 -11.04
N ILE A 662 2.36 -32.94 -11.92
CA ILE A 662 3.79 -32.69 -11.75
C ILE A 662 4.21 -31.72 -12.84
N SER A 663 4.71 -30.55 -12.45
CA SER A 663 5.22 -29.53 -13.38
C SER A 663 6.65 -29.84 -13.80
N HIS A 664 7.12 -29.32 -14.93
CA HIS A 664 8.55 -29.38 -15.29
C HIS A 664 9.41 -28.34 -14.53
N GLU A 665 8.75 -27.38 -13.88
CA GLU A 665 9.42 -26.29 -13.16
C GLU A 665 10.01 -26.72 -11.81
N ASN A 666 10.97 -25.91 -11.34
CA ASN A 666 11.48 -25.99 -9.97
C ASN A 666 10.56 -25.23 -8.99
N HIS A 667 10.80 -25.39 -7.68
CA HIS A 667 9.99 -24.78 -6.63
C HIS A 667 9.76 -23.27 -6.77
N LEU A 668 10.81 -22.53 -7.17
CA LEU A 668 10.81 -21.06 -7.21
C LEU A 668 10.09 -20.49 -8.43
N ASN A 669 9.97 -21.28 -9.49
CA ASN A 669 9.30 -20.92 -10.75
C ASN A 669 7.88 -21.47 -10.83
N LEU A 670 7.49 -22.39 -9.95
CA LEU A 670 6.18 -23.03 -9.95
C LEU A 670 5.00 -22.05 -9.82
N SER A 671 5.22 -20.85 -9.28
CA SER A 671 4.21 -19.78 -9.15
C SER A 671 4.33 -18.68 -10.21
N LYS A 672 5.29 -18.81 -11.13
CA LYS A 672 5.70 -17.77 -12.09
C LYS A 672 5.46 -18.22 -13.54
N PRO A 673 4.21 -18.20 -14.02
CA PRO A 673 3.89 -18.60 -15.39
C PRO A 673 4.67 -17.76 -16.40
N LEU A 674 5.10 -18.40 -17.49
CA LEU A 674 5.79 -17.76 -18.61
C LEU A 674 4.83 -16.93 -19.48
N SER A 675 3.56 -17.34 -19.57
CA SER A 675 2.53 -16.66 -20.37
C SER A 675 1.11 -17.06 -19.92
N GLN A 676 0.10 -16.42 -20.52
CA GLN A 676 -1.31 -16.80 -20.36
C GLN A 676 -1.66 -18.19 -20.94
N ASN A 677 -0.73 -18.84 -21.65
CA ASN A 677 -0.89 -20.23 -22.11
C ASN A 677 -0.21 -21.24 -21.17
N SER A 678 0.42 -20.78 -20.09
CA SER A 678 1.07 -21.67 -19.13
C SER A 678 0.05 -22.51 -18.37
N PHE A 679 0.42 -23.77 -18.10
CA PHE A 679 -0.42 -24.74 -17.38
C PHE A 679 -0.98 -24.20 -16.05
N ILE A 680 -0.18 -23.47 -15.27
CA ILE A 680 -0.59 -22.88 -13.99
C ILE A 680 -1.69 -21.84 -14.18
N TYR A 681 -1.53 -20.94 -15.16
CA TYR A 681 -2.52 -19.91 -15.45
C TYR A 681 -3.84 -20.53 -15.92
N LEU A 682 -3.78 -21.47 -16.88
CA LEU A 682 -4.95 -22.18 -17.38
C LEU A 682 -5.65 -23.00 -16.28
N THR A 683 -4.91 -23.60 -15.36
CA THR A 683 -5.48 -24.29 -14.19
C THR A 683 -6.30 -23.34 -13.33
N VAL A 684 -5.76 -22.15 -13.02
CA VAL A 684 -6.48 -21.13 -12.23
C VAL A 684 -7.72 -20.64 -12.96
N VAL A 685 -7.60 -20.33 -14.26
CA VAL A 685 -8.72 -19.90 -15.11
C VAL A 685 -9.84 -20.94 -15.15
N ASN A 686 -9.50 -22.21 -15.43
CA ASN A 686 -10.45 -23.30 -15.50
C ASN A 686 -11.19 -23.50 -14.17
N LEU A 687 -10.48 -23.37 -13.04
CA LEU A 687 -11.09 -23.46 -11.72
C LEU A 687 -12.07 -22.31 -11.45
N ILE A 688 -11.71 -21.08 -11.80
CA ILE A 688 -12.59 -19.90 -11.71
C ILE A 688 -13.85 -20.12 -12.55
N GLU A 689 -13.71 -20.52 -13.81
CA GLU A 689 -14.85 -20.77 -14.69
C GLU A 689 -15.74 -21.90 -14.18
N LYS A 690 -15.15 -22.98 -13.67
CA LYS A 690 -15.89 -24.11 -13.11
C LYS A 690 -16.76 -23.67 -11.94
N ILE A 691 -16.18 -22.92 -10.99
CA ILE A 691 -16.92 -22.50 -9.79
C ILE A 691 -17.97 -21.45 -10.15
N LEU A 692 -17.66 -20.45 -10.97
CA LEU A 692 -18.66 -19.46 -11.43
C LEU A 692 -19.85 -20.10 -12.15
N LYS A 693 -19.63 -21.16 -12.93
CA LYS A 693 -20.72 -21.94 -13.57
C LYS A 693 -21.58 -22.66 -12.52
N GLN A 694 -20.96 -23.20 -11.47
CA GLN A 694 -21.69 -23.84 -10.37
C GLN A 694 -22.54 -22.82 -9.59
N THR A 695 -22.00 -21.64 -9.29
CA THR A 695 -22.71 -20.58 -8.56
C THR A 695 -23.94 -20.08 -9.31
N LYS A 696 -23.89 -19.99 -10.64
CA LYS A 696 -25.02 -19.53 -11.48
C LYS A 696 -26.15 -20.55 -11.57
N ASN A 697 -25.87 -21.83 -11.34
CA ASN A 697 -26.83 -22.93 -11.43
C ASN A 697 -27.42 -23.34 -10.07
N SER A 698 -26.88 -22.81 -8.97
CA SER A 698 -27.36 -23.01 -7.59
C SER A 698 -28.24 -21.86 -7.14
#